data_AF-A0A433KXU4-F1
#
_entry.id   AF-A0A433KXU4-F1
#
_cell.length_a   1.000
_cell.length_b   1.000
_cell.length_c   1.000
_cell.angle_alpha   90.00
_cell.angle_beta   90.00
_cell.angle_gamma   90.00
#
_symmetry.space_group_name_H-M   'P 1'
#
loop_
_entity.id
_entity.type
_entity.pdbx_description
1 polymer ?
#
loop_
_entity_poly.entity_id
_entity_poly.type
_entity_poly.pdbx_seq_one_letter_code
_entity_poly.pdbx_strand_id
1 'polypeptide(L)'
;MSPFVQTYLMPNATAVKFAIKTTLAMMLALYVALWFDLERPYWALMSAAFLQVRPMSGMVIEKGICQLGGTFIGAVVGIVIMALFAQARIPALITLTGWIMLCTYVGSLWRNNYTYGCLMAAVTAMLIVVISSGSTPAGIFDIAVARLSELGLGAVCAMLVSSLLWPSHVGTHLATQADSVINEAFEHAALRLEASDDIPAMQKALRGSLGPLTQLESDSQAARFEGPAGPGRVRATHVLTRRTLRFFANLQALHQLMHDHADRLDPQSLKLACQVARGFRDAEHNKGVAEARKTLQALRHVVHENNEETTLAPLDRRLRLGLRESIGHAMVMLDAREAIASPGRYQLRSSPLAWHRDHLAASINAIRSGIVFSLLAVFWIVTAWQSAMIAMMLGTLFSAFFASRENPVAITMMFYKGMLAAIPSAFLFGHVLLSQANSFPLLALIFGTPLFLGLLGATNPATMGYCLAFTIFNILLTMPGNGMDFSFDSFANRVVAVVIGLTCVVMGFRLLPGLGTRLRRRRLIKAISNDIHELRRRSIRDAETRFSGHMADRLLHLAQHDDMLPEEQRHLFILGLTGLDLGTATLRLRDRLDDAPHPLIRQAHQNVLRALAVGFQDSATGHPPQGIREAGKQLEDAIATHGDIPADRRVLLEGLIERLELSLERLACIMAERPQRKPKLPAKHFAQEVKDH
;
A
#
# COMPACT_ATOMS: atom_id res chain seq x y z
N MET A 1 -8.51 -28.34 -5.51
CA MET A 1 -7.45 -28.43 -6.55
C MET A 1 -6.33 -27.49 -6.18
N SER A 2 -5.06 -27.86 -6.38
CA SER A 2 -3.96 -26.94 -6.07
C SER A 2 -4.01 -25.73 -7.02
N PRO A 3 -3.61 -24.53 -6.58
CA PRO A 3 -3.66 -23.31 -7.39
C PRO A 3 -2.83 -23.43 -8.68
N PHE A 4 -1.78 -24.26 -8.68
CA PHE A 4 -1.00 -24.59 -9.87
C PHE A 4 -1.83 -25.35 -10.92
N VAL A 5 -2.53 -26.40 -10.52
CA VAL A 5 -3.32 -27.24 -11.41
C VAL A 5 -4.45 -26.44 -12.06
N GLN A 6 -5.15 -25.61 -11.27
CA GLN A 6 -6.23 -24.77 -11.78
C GLN A 6 -5.74 -23.76 -12.84
N THR A 7 -4.57 -23.16 -12.63
CA THR A 7 -4.05 -22.10 -13.50
C THR A 7 -3.67 -22.62 -14.90
N TYR A 8 -3.14 -23.84 -14.99
CA TYR A 8 -2.71 -24.42 -16.28
C TYR A 8 -3.79 -25.26 -16.97
N LEU A 9 -4.67 -25.95 -16.24
CA LEU A 9 -5.73 -26.79 -16.84
C LEU A 9 -7.00 -26.00 -17.19
N MET A 10 -7.32 -24.95 -16.44
CA MET A 10 -8.50 -24.10 -16.70
C MET A 10 -8.11 -22.61 -16.67
N PRO A 11 -7.25 -22.15 -17.61
CA PRO A 11 -6.80 -20.77 -17.64
C PRO A 11 -7.97 -19.83 -17.98
N ASN A 12 -8.07 -18.72 -17.25
CA ASN A 12 -9.03 -17.67 -17.57
C ASN A 12 -8.68 -17.01 -18.92
N ALA A 13 -9.67 -16.64 -19.73
CA ALA A 13 -9.46 -15.94 -21.00
C ALA A 13 -8.66 -14.62 -20.83
N THR A 14 -8.83 -13.92 -19.71
CA THR A 14 -8.04 -12.73 -19.38
C THR A 14 -6.58 -13.07 -19.09
N ALA A 15 -6.31 -14.20 -18.44
CA ALA A 15 -4.96 -14.67 -18.14
C ALA A 15 -4.20 -15.06 -19.42
N VAL A 16 -4.87 -15.75 -20.34
CA VAL A 16 -4.29 -16.10 -21.65
C VAL A 16 -4.00 -14.83 -22.47
N LYS A 17 -4.95 -13.89 -22.55
CA LYS A 17 -4.74 -12.60 -23.23
C LYS A 17 -3.54 -11.84 -22.64
N PHE A 18 -3.43 -11.82 -21.31
CA PHE A 18 -2.30 -11.20 -20.63
C PHE A 18 -0.96 -11.87 -20.98
N ALA A 19 -0.89 -13.19 -20.93
CA ALA A 19 0.33 -13.94 -21.23
C ALA A 19 0.75 -13.76 -22.70
N ILE A 20 -0.18 -13.85 -23.65
CA ILE A 20 0.09 -13.61 -25.09
C ILE A 20 0.61 -12.19 -25.31
N LYS A 21 -0.13 -11.19 -24.80
CA LYS A 21 0.22 -9.77 -24.93
C LYS A 21 1.62 -9.48 -24.38
N THR A 22 1.93 -10.06 -23.23
CA THR A 22 3.21 -9.83 -22.54
C THR A 22 4.37 -10.51 -23.27
N THR A 23 4.21 -11.78 -23.66
CA THR A 23 5.23 -12.48 -24.46
C THR A 23 5.48 -11.79 -25.80
N LEU A 24 4.44 -11.29 -26.48
CA LEU A 24 4.60 -10.56 -27.74
C LEU A 24 5.41 -9.27 -27.57
N ALA A 25 5.15 -8.50 -26.53
CA ALA A 25 5.89 -7.28 -26.28
C ALA A 25 7.35 -7.54 -25.90
N MET A 26 7.59 -8.62 -25.15
CA MET A 26 8.93 -9.14 -24.87
C MET A 26 9.67 -9.53 -26.15
N MET A 27 9.04 -10.32 -27.03
CA MET A 27 9.64 -10.73 -28.30
C MET A 27 9.85 -9.55 -29.25
N LEU A 28 8.94 -8.57 -29.29
CA LEU A 28 9.09 -7.35 -30.07
C LEU A 28 10.31 -6.53 -29.60
N ALA A 29 10.47 -6.36 -28.29
CA ALA A 29 11.62 -5.67 -27.73
C ALA A 29 12.94 -6.38 -28.09
N LEU A 30 12.96 -7.72 -27.99
CA LEU A 30 14.12 -8.51 -28.39
C LEU A 30 14.41 -8.40 -29.89
N TYR A 31 13.39 -8.49 -30.75
CA TYR A 31 13.54 -8.37 -32.19
C TYR A 31 14.18 -7.05 -32.60
N VAL A 32 13.63 -5.93 -32.10
CA VAL A 32 14.13 -4.60 -32.43
C VAL A 32 15.54 -4.39 -31.86
N ALA A 33 15.83 -4.94 -30.68
CA ALA A 33 17.16 -4.84 -30.07
C ALA A 33 18.22 -5.63 -30.86
N LEU A 34 17.89 -6.82 -31.36
CA LEU A 34 18.77 -7.62 -32.23
C LEU A 34 18.95 -6.94 -33.59
N TRP A 35 17.90 -6.30 -34.12
CA TRP A 35 17.94 -5.59 -35.40
C TRP A 35 18.81 -4.34 -35.37
N PHE A 36 18.80 -3.59 -34.27
CA PHE A 36 19.72 -2.46 -34.04
C PHE A 36 21.13 -2.88 -33.61
N ASP A 37 21.41 -4.18 -33.56
CA ASP A 37 22.68 -4.75 -33.11
C ASP A 37 23.14 -4.20 -31.75
N LEU A 38 22.20 -4.09 -30.81
CA LEU A 38 22.52 -3.63 -29.46
C LEU A 38 23.43 -4.65 -28.76
N GLU A 39 24.40 -4.15 -27.99
CA GLU A 39 25.42 -4.97 -27.33
C GLU A 39 24.80 -6.07 -26.45
N ARG A 40 23.70 -5.77 -25.72
CA ARG A 40 23.07 -6.70 -24.77
C ARG A 40 21.53 -6.66 -24.87
N PRO A 41 20.94 -7.26 -25.91
CA PRO A 41 19.52 -7.10 -26.21
C PRO A 41 18.59 -7.78 -25.19
N TYR A 42 19.11 -8.71 -24.37
CA TYR A 42 18.38 -9.29 -23.25
C TYR A 42 17.92 -8.25 -22.20
N TRP A 43 18.54 -7.06 -22.12
CA TRP A 43 18.07 -5.99 -21.23
C TRP A 43 16.79 -5.32 -21.72
N ALA A 44 16.64 -5.15 -23.03
CA ALA A 44 15.39 -4.66 -23.62
C ALA A 44 14.25 -5.64 -23.31
N LEU A 45 14.52 -6.94 -23.45
CA LEU A 45 13.61 -8.03 -23.10
C LEU A 45 13.24 -8.02 -21.60
N MET A 46 14.24 -7.93 -20.71
CA MET A 46 14.05 -7.85 -19.25
C MET A 46 13.22 -6.62 -18.84
N SER A 47 13.51 -5.47 -19.44
CA SER A 47 12.76 -4.22 -19.23
C SER A 47 11.29 -4.39 -19.60
N ALA A 48 11.02 -4.96 -20.79
CA ALA A 48 9.66 -5.20 -21.24
C ALA A 48 8.88 -6.11 -20.27
N ALA A 49 9.54 -7.20 -19.80
CA ALA A 49 8.97 -8.12 -18.83
C ALA A 49 8.59 -7.43 -17.51
N PHE A 50 9.49 -6.63 -16.90
CA PHE A 50 9.22 -5.95 -15.63
C PHE A 50 8.08 -4.93 -15.70
N LEU A 51 7.93 -4.24 -16.83
CA LEU A 51 6.84 -3.27 -17.03
C LEU A 51 5.48 -3.96 -17.09
N GLN A 52 5.40 -5.07 -17.81
CA GLN A 52 4.14 -5.76 -18.11
C GLN A 52 3.64 -6.65 -16.99
N VAL A 53 4.40 -6.82 -15.90
CA VAL A 53 3.90 -7.45 -14.67
C VAL A 53 2.60 -6.81 -14.16
N ARG A 54 2.33 -5.55 -14.51
CA ARG A 54 1.01 -4.92 -14.28
C ARG A 54 0.11 -5.04 -15.52
N PRO A 55 -1.12 -5.55 -15.36
CA PRO A 55 -2.00 -5.87 -16.51
C PRO A 55 -2.64 -4.64 -17.18
N MET A 56 -2.58 -3.46 -16.57
CA MET A 56 -3.30 -2.27 -17.04
C MET A 56 -2.42 -1.29 -17.80
N SER A 57 -2.95 -0.79 -18.92
CA SER A 57 -2.19 0.02 -19.89
C SER A 57 -1.67 1.33 -19.30
N GLY A 58 -2.51 2.09 -18.58
CA GLY A 58 -2.09 3.32 -17.90
C GLY A 58 -0.98 3.09 -16.86
N MET A 59 -0.98 1.94 -16.17
CA MET A 59 0.07 1.60 -15.19
C MET A 59 1.40 1.27 -15.85
N VAL A 60 1.37 0.59 -17.00
CA VAL A 60 2.57 0.29 -17.79
C VAL A 60 3.20 1.59 -18.31
N ILE A 61 2.37 2.53 -18.78
CA ILE A 61 2.83 3.84 -19.26
C ILE A 61 3.46 4.67 -18.14
N GLU A 62 2.78 4.81 -16.99
CA GLU A 62 3.34 5.55 -15.85
C GLU A 62 4.70 4.96 -15.42
N LYS A 63 4.79 3.62 -15.32
CA LYS A 63 6.05 2.94 -14.98
C LYS A 63 7.12 3.10 -16.06
N GLY A 64 6.75 3.05 -17.33
CA GLY A 64 7.68 3.25 -18.44
C GLY A 64 8.28 4.65 -18.45
N ILE A 65 7.48 5.68 -18.22
CA ILE A 65 7.97 7.06 -18.06
C ILE A 65 8.91 7.18 -16.85
N CYS A 66 8.52 6.59 -15.71
CA CYS A 66 9.37 6.58 -14.51
C CYS A 66 10.70 5.85 -14.76
N GLN A 67 10.69 4.76 -15.52
CA GLN A 67 11.90 4.03 -15.88
C GLN A 67 12.80 4.85 -16.78
N LEU A 68 12.27 5.46 -17.85
CA LEU A 68 13.06 6.29 -18.76
C LEU A 68 13.77 7.41 -18.00
N GLY A 69 13.04 8.11 -17.12
CA GLY A 69 13.62 9.15 -16.27
C GLY A 69 14.66 8.60 -15.28
N GLY A 70 14.36 7.47 -14.64
CA GLY A 70 15.28 6.80 -13.72
C GLY A 70 16.58 6.35 -14.40
N THR A 71 16.50 5.68 -15.55
CA THR A 71 17.63 5.23 -16.36
C THR A 71 18.48 6.41 -16.81
N PHE A 72 17.86 7.51 -17.24
CA PHE A 72 18.60 8.72 -17.61
C PHE A 72 19.39 9.30 -16.42
N ILE A 73 18.75 9.48 -15.26
CA ILE A 73 19.42 9.98 -14.05
C ILE A 73 20.54 9.02 -13.62
N GLY A 74 20.28 7.71 -13.64
CA GLY A 74 21.27 6.68 -13.33
C GLY A 74 22.46 6.70 -14.30
N ALA A 75 22.22 6.95 -15.59
CA ALA A 75 23.27 7.08 -16.58
C ALA A 75 24.18 8.30 -16.31
N VAL A 76 23.57 9.47 -16.06
CA VAL A 76 24.32 10.68 -15.70
C VAL A 76 25.16 10.47 -14.45
N VAL A 77 24.57 9.91 -13.38
CA VAL A 77 25.31 9.65 -12.13
C VAL A 77 26.41 8.61 -12.31
N GLY A 78 26.15 7.54 -13.07
CA GLY A 78 27.16 6.53 -13.39
C GLY A 78 28.36 7.12 -14.13
N ILE A 79 28.11 7.98 -15.13
CA ILE A 79 29.16 8.70 -15.86
C ILE A 79 29.93 9.62 -14.91
N VAL A 80 29.25 10.39 -14.04
CA VAL A 80 29.92 11.30 -13.10
C VAL A 80 30.79 10.54 -12.10
N ILE A 81 30.32 9.42 -11.55
CA ILE A 81 31.13 8.58 -10.65
C ILE A 81 32.37 8.08 -11.38
N MET A 82 32.23 7.60 -12.62
CA MET A 82 33.37 7.14 -13.40
C MET A 82 34.30 8.28 -13.82
N ALA A 83 33.79 9.46 -14.13
CA ALA A 83 34.61 10.63 -14.47
C ALA A 83 35.50 11.05 -13.30
N LEU A 84 35.00 10.96 -12.06
CA LEU A 84 35.74 11.31 -10.85
C LEU A 84 36.67 10.19 -10.37
N PHE A 85 36.28 8.92 -10.53
CA PHE A 85 36.91 7.78 -9.88
C PHE A 85 37.31 6.64 -10.82
N ALA A 86 37.41 6.86 -12.15
CA ALA A 86 37.77 5.81 -13.12
C ALA A 86 39.05 5.03 -12.75
N GLN A 87 40.04 5.73 -12.20
CA GLN A 87 41.33 5.14 -11.80
C GLN A 87 41.30 4.52 -10.39
N ALA A 88 40.28 4.86 -9.57
CA ALA A 88 40.19 4.48 -8.17
C ALA A 88 38.93 3.64 -7.91
N ARG A 89 39.07 2.31 -8.08
CA ARG A 89 37.96 1.34 -7.97
C ARG A 89 37.22 1.39 -6.62
N ILE A 90 37.95 1.50 -5.51
CA ILE A 90 37.35 1.48 -4.16
C ILE A 90 36.48 2.74 -3.91
N PRO A 91 36.98 3.98 -4.12
CA PRO A 91 36.15 5.18 -4.05
C PRO A 91 34.91 5.16 -4.96
N ALA A 92 35.03 4.63 -6.18
CA ALA A 92 33.91 4.51 -7.10
C ALA A 92 32.79 3.63 -6.52
N LEU A 93 33.15 2.46 -5.95
CA LEU A 93 32.19 1.55 -5.34
C LEU A 93 31.56 2.13 -4.06
N ILE A 94 32.33 2.83 -3.22
CA ILE A 94 31.79 3.49 -2.02
C ILE A 94 30.76 4.56 -2.41
N THR A 95 31.07 5.38 -3.40
CA THR A 95 30.17 6.44 -3.90
C THR A 95 28.90 5.82 -4.50
N LEU A 96 29.05 4.73 -5.26
CA LEU A 96 27.92 3.98 -5.80
C LEU A 96 27.06 3.34 -4.70
N THR A 97 27.65 2.80 -3.63
CA THR A 97 26.89 2.33 -2.45
C THR A 97 26.03 3.45 -1.88
N GLY A 98 26.61 4.65 -1.71
CA GLY A 98 25.88 5.84 -1.25
C GLY A 98 24.70 6.20 -2.16
N TRP A 99 24.90 6.14 -3.48
CA TRP A 99 23.83 6.35 -4.46
C TRP A 99 22.72 5.30 -4.36
N ILE A 100 23.07 4.01 -4.28
CA ILE A 100 22.11 2.91 -4.11
C ILE A 100 21.31 3.10 -2.82
N MET A 101 21.96 3.46 -1.72
CA MET A 101 21.30 3.77 -0.44
C MET A 101 20.33 4.94 -0.58
N LEU A 102 20.73 6.03 -1.24
CA LEU A 102 19.88 7.19 -1.48
C LEU A 102 18.64 6.84 -2.33
N CYS A 103 18.83 6.13 -3.45
CA CYS A 103 17.74 5.67 -4.30
C CYS A 103 16.78 4.74 -3.57
N THR A 104 17.30 3.84 -2.73
CA THR A 104 16.49 2.90 -1.94
C THR A 104 15.72 3.64 -0.84
N TYR A 105 16.33 4.65 -0.23
CA TYR A 105 15.70 5.52 0.76
C TYR A 105 14.55 6.34 0.16
N VAL A 106 14.81 7.07 -0.93
CA VAL A 106 13.79 7.86 -1.63
C VAL A 106 12.70 6.96 -2.19
N GLY A 107 13.06 5.83 -2.80
CA GLY A 107 12.11 4.85 -3.32
C GLY A 107 11.21 4.25 -2.25
N SER A 108 11.72 4.02 -1.03
CA SER A 108 10.92 3.55 0.12
C SER A 108 10.01 4.64 0.71
N LEU A 109 10.34 5.92 0.53
CA LEU A 109 9.52 7.04 1.00
C LEU A 109 8.35 7.36 0.06
N TRP A 110 8.52 7.11 -1.24
CA TRP A 110 7.51 7.40 -2.25
C TRP A 110 6.63 6.17 -2.48
N ARG A 111 5.33 6.24 -2.19
CA ARG A 111 4.39 5.10 -2.28
C ARG A 111 3.73 4.95 -3.66
N ASN A 112 4.44 5.28 -4.74
CA ASN A 112 3.89 5.26 -6.11
C ASN A 112 4.87 4.62 -7.11
N ASN A 113 4.50 4.59 -8.39
CA ASN A 113 5.34 4.07 -9.47
C ASN A 113 6.73 4.76 -9.59
N TYR A 114 6.96 5.90 -8.93
CA TYR A 114 8.28 6.52 -8.80
C TYR A 114 9.32 5.67 -8.05
N THR A 115 8.91 4.74 -7.17
CA THR A 115 9.83 3.76 -6.55
C THR A 115 10.57 2.96 -7.63
N TYR A 116 9.87 2.62 -8.71
CA TYR A 116 10.45 1.91 -9.83
C TYR A 116 11.49 2.76 -10.59
N GLY A 117 11.24 4.06 -10.75
CA GLY A 117 12.22 4.99 -11.31
C GLY A 117 13.49 5.10 -10.45
N CYS A 118 13.34 5.20 -9.12
CA CYS A 118 14.49 5.21 -8.19
C CYS A 118 15.30 3.90 -8.27
N LEU A 119 14.61 2.77 -8.38
CA LEU A 119 15.24 1.47 -8.57
C LEU A 119 16.05 1.42 -9.88
N MET A 120 15.46 1.88 -10.98
CA MET A 120 16.13 1.91 -12.28
C MET A 120 17.34 2.86 -12.27
N ALA A 121 17.25 4.00 -11.57
CA ALA A 121 18.38 4.89 -11.39
C ALA A 121 19.56 4.24 -10.65
N ALA A 122 19.28 3.43 -9.61
CA ALA A 122 20.31 2.68 -8.89
C ALA A 122 20.94 1.59 -9.78
N VAL A 123 20.11 0.82 -10.48
CA VAL A 123 20.55 -0.31 -11.32
C VAL A 123 21.35 0.17 -12.52
N THR A 124 20.91 1.23 -13.22
CA THR A 124 21.63 1.78 -14.37
C THR A 124 22.99 2.36 -13.96
N ALA A 125 23.05 3.15 -12.89
CA ALA A 125 24.32 3.68 -12.38
C ALA A 125 25.28 2.54 -11.98
N MET A 126 24.75 1.51 -11.32
CA MET A 126 25.51 0.32 -10.97
C MET A 126 26.07 -0.40 -12.19
N LEU A 127 25.23 -0.66 -13.20
CA LEU A 127 25.67 -1.34 -14.42
C LEU A 127 26.82 -0.60 -15.10
N ILE A 128 26.70 0.73 -15.24
CA ILE A 128 27.73 1.56 -15.88
C ILE A 128 29.04 1.48 -15.08
N VAL A 129 29.00 1.72 -13.76
CA VAL A 129 30.22 1.73 -12.93
C VAL A 129 30.88 0.35 -12.88
N VAL A 130 30.11 -0.72 -12.69
CA VAL A 130 30.66 -2.08 -12.57
C VAL A 130 31.20 -2.59 -13.90
N ILE A 131 30.48 -2.41 -15.01
CA ILE A 131 30.97 -2.83 -16.33
C ILE A 131 32.19 -2.01 -16.74
N SER A 132 32.18 -0.69 -16.49
CA SER A 132 33.26 0.20 -16.92
C SER A 132 34.56 0.00 -16.15
N SER A 133 34.49 -0.53 -14.92
CA SER A 133 35.66 -0.72 -14.03
C SER A 133 36.72 -1.71 -14.53
N GLY A 134 36.43 -2.45 -15.61
CA GLY A 134 37.37 -3.31 -16.33
C GLY A 134 37.71 -2.84 -17.75
N SER A 135 37.22 -1.67 -18.18
CA SER A 135 37.35 -1.15 -19.55
C SER A 135 38.17 0.13 -19.64
N THR A 136 38.56 0.53 -20.86
CA THR A 136 39.22 1.82 -21.09
C THR A 136 38.28 2.99 -20.79
N PRO A 137 38.77 4.12 -20.24
CA PRO A 137 37.92 5.28 -19.92
C PRO A 137 37.10 5.84 -21.10
N ALA A 138 37.56 5.61 -22.34
CA ALA A 138 36.85 6.06 -23.55
C ALA A 138 35.48 5.37 -23.74
N GLY A 139 35.29 4.13 -23.28
CA GLY A 139 34.07 3.35 -23.52
C GLY A 139 32.91 3.64 -22.55
N ILE A 140 33.11 4.47 -21.52
CA ILE A 140 32.10 4.72 -20.48
C ILE A 140 30.83 5.34 -21.08
N PHE A 141 31.00 6.29 -22.02
CA PHE A 141 29.88 6.94 -22.68
C PHE A 141 29.10 5.95 -23.55
N ASP A 142 29.79 5.10 -24.30
CA ASP A 142 29.17 4.10 -25.16
C ASP A 142 28.37 3.08 -24.34
N ILE A 143 28.92 2.63 -23.20
CA ILE A 143 28.21 1.75 -22.26
C ILE A 143 26.94 2.44 -21.75
N ALA A 144 27.02 3.72 -21.40
CA ALA A 144 25.87 4.48 -20.91
C ALA A 144 24.78 4.67 -21.98
N VAL A 145 25.17 4.99 -23.21
CA VAL A 145 24.25 5.08 -24.35
C VAL A 145 23.61 3.72 -24.64
N ALA A 146 24.37 2.62 -24.59
CA ALA A 146 23.86 1.27 -24.75
C ALA A 146 22.85 0.91 -23.65
N ARG A 147 23.11 1.26 -22.38
CA ARG A 147 22.14 1.03 -21.29
C ARG A 147 20.85 1.84 -21.51
N LEU A 148 20.96 3.09 -21.96
CA LEU A 148 19.82 3.96 -22.20
C LEU A 148 18.97 3.48 -23.37
N SER A 149 19.61 3.06 -24.47
CA SER A 149 18.91 2.54 -25.66
C SER A 149 18.23 1.20 -25.37
N GLU A 150 18.90 0.26 -24.70
CA GLU A 150 18.33 -1.07 -24.41
C GLU A 150 17.15 -1.00 -23.43
N LEU A 151 17.33 -0.34 -22.29
CA LEU A 151 16.25 -0.20 -21.28
C LEU A 151 15.14 0.71 -21.81
N GLY A 152 15.48 1.73 -22.59
CA GLY A 152 14.51 2.62 -23.21
C GLY A 152 13.66 1.92 -24.28
N LEU A 153 14.30 1.15 -25.16
CA LEU A 153 13.61 0.37 -26.18
C LEU A 153 12.64 -0.64 -25.56
N GLY A 154 13.08 -1.38 -24.55
CA GLY A 154 12.21 -2.29 -23.81
C GLY A 154 10.99 -1.59 -23.20
N ALA A 155 11.18 -0.39 -22.64
CA ALA A 155 10.09 0.41 -22.09
C ALA A 155 9.10 0.88 -23.18
N VAL A 156 9.61 1.37 -24.31
CA VAL A 156 8.79 1.84 -25.44
C VAL A 156 7.99 0.70 -26.06
N CYS A 157 8.61 -0.45 -26.33
CA CYS A 157 7.92 -1.63 -26.86
C CYS A 157 6.82 -2.12 -25.92
N ALA A 158 7.09 -2.13 -24.61
CA ALA A 158 6.09 -2.50 -23.60
C ALA A 158 4.91 -1.52 -23.55
N MET A 159 5.16 -0.21 -23.59
CA MET A 159 4.11 0.80 -23.62
C MET A 159 3.27 0.69 -24.90
N LEU A 160 3.91 0.53 -26.05
CA LEU A 160 3.26 0.42 -27.35
C LEU A 160 2.34 -0.80 -27.42
N VAL A 161 2.87 -1.99 -27.13
CA VAL A 161 2.05 -3.21 -27.10
C VAL A 161 0.95 -3.12 -26.05
N SER A 162 1.24 -2.52 -24.89
CA SER A 162 0.22 -2.36 -23.86
C SER A 162 -0.95 -1.48 -24.30
N SER A 163 -0.66 -0.42 -25.05
CA SER A 163 -1.66 0.50 -25.61
C SER A 163 -2.44 -0.07 -26.80
N LEU A 164 -1.81 -0.91 -27.63
CA LEU A 164 -2.38 -1.34 -28.92
C LEU A 164 -3.09 -2.70 -28.84
N LEU A 165 -2.57 -3.65 -28.07
CA LEU A 165 -3.13 -5.00 -27.94
C LEU A 165 -4.03 -5.11 -26.71
N TRP A 166 -5.35 -5.23 -26.92
CA TRP A 166 -6.38 -5.33 -25.87
C TRP A 166 -6.16 -4.34 -24.71
N PRO A 167 -6.35 -3.02 -24.94
CA PRO A 167 -6.17 -2.02 -23.89
C PRO A 167 -7.23 -2.20 -22.80
N SER A 168 -6.79 -2.64 -21.62
CA SER A 168 -7.55 -2.57 -20.39
C SER A 168 -7.37 -1.18 -19.80
N HIS A 169 -8.50 -0.48 -19.60
CA HIS A 169 -8.52 0.88 -19.07
C HIS A 169 -8.54 0.86 -17.54
N VAL A 170 -7.70 1.66 -16.91
CA VAL A 170 -7.66 1.84 -15.45
C VAL A 170 -9.01 2.33 -14.94
N GLY A 171 -9.72 3.17 -15.71
CA GLY A 171 -11.05 3.67 -15.34
C GLY A 171 -12.08 2.58 -15.00
N THR A 172 -12.18 1.51 -15.79
CA THR A 172 -13.13 0.42 -15.52
C THR A 172 -12.73 -0.40 -14.29
N HIS A 173 -11.43 -0.62 -14.10
CA HIS A 173 -10.90 -1.32 -12.93
C HIS A 173 -11.12 -0.53 -11.64
N LEU A 174 -10.86 0.79 -11.67
CA LEU A 174 -11.13 1.66 -10.53
C LEU A 174 -12.63 1.68 -10.20
N ALA A 175 -13.51 1.65 -11.19
CA ALA A 175 -14.96 1.56 -10.95
C ALA A 175 -15.35 0.24 -10.27
N THR A 176 -14.81 -0.89 -10.74
CA THR A 176 -15.08 -2.20 -10.10
C THR A 176 -14.50 -2.31 -8.68
N GLN A 177 -13.32 -1.74 -8.44
CA GLN A 177 -12.75 -1.66 -7.09
C GLN A 177 -13.61 -0.76 -6.19
N ALA A 178 -14.09 0.38 -6.70
CA ALA A 178 -14.99 1.26 -5.97
C ALA A 178 -16.32 0.58 -5.62
N ASP A 179 -16.87 -0.24 -6.52
CA ASP A 179 -18.06 -1.07 -6.24
C ASP A 179 -17.81 -2.03 -5.07
N SER A 180 -16.68 -2.76 -5.10
CA SER A 180 -16.29 -3.65 -4.01
C SER A 180 -16.12 -2.91 -2.68
N VAL A 181 -15.46 -1.73 -2.68
CA VAL A 181 -15.32 -0.89 -1.48
C VAL A 181 -16.68 -0.52 -0.90
N ILE A 182 -17.62 -0.10 -1.73
CA ILE A 182 -18.94 0.40 -1.31
C ILE A 182 -19.80 -0.73 -0.78
N ASN A 183 -19.87 -1.85 -1.48
CA ASN A 183 -20.68 -3.00 -1.08
C ASN A 183 -20.20 -3.55 0.27
N GLU A 184 -18.89 -3.77 0.43
CA GLU A 184 -18.31 -4.23 1.70
C GLU A 184 -18.48 -3.19 2.82
N ALA A 185 -18.49 -1.89 2.49
CA ALA A 185 -18.78 -0.85 3.46
C ALA A 185 -20.25 -0.86 3.91
N PHE A 186 -21.20 -1.11 3.00
CA PHE A 186 -22.63 -1.21 3.31
C PHE A 186 -22.93 -2.46 4.15
N GLU A 187 -22.31 -3.59 3.84
CA GLU A 187 -22.40 -4.79 4.69
C GLU A 187 -21.82 -4.52 6.09
N HIS A 188 -20.66 -3.85 6.17
CA HIS A 188 -20.10 -3.44 7.45
C HIS A 188 -21.04 -2.50 8.23
N ALA A 189 -21.74 -1.59 7.53
CA ALA A 189 -22.70 -0.69 8.13
C ALA A 189 -23.90 -1.44 8.72
N ALA A 190 -24.43 -2.41 7.98
CA ALA A 190 -25.53 -3.25 8.45
C ALA A 190 -25.14 -4.01 9.73
N LEU A 191 -23.99 -4.70 9.73
CA LEU A 191 -23.51 -5.45 10.89
C LEU A 191 -23.30 -4.55 12.13
N ARG A 192 -22.75 -3.34 11.94
CA ARG A 192 -22.51 -2.38 13.02
C ARG A 192 -23.81 -1.83 13.60
N LEU A 193 -24.77 -1.48 12.75
CA LEU A 193 -26.05 -0.91 13.14
C LEU A 193 -27.05 -1.95 13.68
N GLU A 194 -26.87 -3.24 13.38
CA GLU A 194 -27.58 -4.33 14.06
C GLU A 194 -27.02 -4.63 15.45
N ALA A 195 -25.96 -3.94 15.87
CA ALA A 195 -25.24 -4.21 17.12
C ALA A 195 -24.82 -5.69 17.26
N SER A 196 -24.42 -6.32 16.15
CA SER A 196 -24.03 -7.73 16.11
C SER A 196 -22.83 -8.03 17.01
N ASP A 197 -22.87 -9.19 17.68
CA ASP A 197 -21.77 -9.72 18.50
C ASP A 197 -20.70 -10.46 17.65
N ASP A 198 -20.93 -10.60 16.33
CA ASP A 198 -20.02 -11.29 15.42
C ASP A 198 -18.83 -10.40 15.03
N ILE A 199 -17.90 -10.23 15.98
CA ILE A 199 -16.64 -9.51 15.79
C ILE A 199 -15.88 -10.03 14.54
N PRO A 200 -15.74 -11.36 14.30
CA PRO A 200 -15.12 -11.87 13.08
C PRO A 200 -15.78 -11.39 11.78
N ALA A 201 -17.11 -11.43 11.66
CA ALA A 201 -17.81 -10.96 10.46
C ALA A 201 -17.62 -9.46 10.23
N MET A 202 -17.71 -8.66 11.30
CA MET A 202 -17.49 -7.22 11.23
C MET A 202 -16.07 -6.87 10.78
N GLN A 203 -15.07 -7.61 11.28
CA GLN A 203 -13.68 -7.48 10.85
C GLN A 203 -13.50 -7.87 9.39
N LYS A 204 -14.14 -8.96 8.95
CA LYS A 204 -14.08 -9.42 7.57
C LYS A 204 -14.62 -8.37 6.61
N ALA A 205 -15.82 -7.84 6.83
CA ALA A 205 -16.42 -6.81 5.97
C ALA A 205 -15.58 -5.52 5.92
N LEU A 206 -15.03 -5.12 7.07
CA LEU A 206 -14.15 -3.96 7.17
C LEU A 206 -12.85 -4.13 6.40
N ARG A 207 -12.20 -5.29 6.52
CA ARG A 207 -11.01 -5.64 5.72
C ARG A 207 -11.36 -5.75 4.24
N GLY A 208 -12.53 -6.32 3.94
CA GLY A 208 -13.11 -6.44 2.61
C GLY A 208 -13.25 -5.09 1.90
N SER A 209 -13.53 -4.02 2.65
CA SER A 209 -13.57 -2.65 2.10
C SER A 209 -12.20 -1.95 2.10
N LEU A 210 -11.43 -2.03 3.19
CA LEU A 210 -10.15 -1.31 3.32
C LEU A 210 -9.06 -1.83 2.38
N GLY A 211 -9.01 -3.14 2.12
CA GLY A 211 -8.05 -3.75 1.18
C GLY A 211 -8.20 -3.17 -0.24
N PRO A 212 -9.35 -3.31 -0.88
CA PRO A 212 -9.65 -2.67 -2.17
C PRO A 212 -9.47 -1.16 -2.16
N LEU A 213 -9.77 -0.48 -1.04
CA LEU A 213 -9.57 0.97 -0.92
C LEU A 213 -8.08 1.36 -1.03
N THR A 214 -7.16 0.57 -0.45
CA THR A 214 -5.70 0.80 -0.62
C THR A 214 -5.26 0.64 -2.06
N GLN A 215 -5.76 -0.40 -2.71
CA GLN A 215 -5.40 -0.72 -4.09
C GLN A 215 -5.93 0.37 -5.01
N LEU A 216 -7.20 0.77 -4.84
CA LEU A 216 -7.83 1.85 -5.59
C LEU A 216 -7.02 3.15 -5.51
N GLU A 217 -6.54 3.51 -4.32
CA GLU A 217 -5.77 4.72 -4.10
C GLU A 217 -4.37 4.65 -4.74
N SER A 218 -3.67 3.51 -4.59
CA SER A 218 -2.39 3.23 -5.26
C SER A 218 -2.53 3.25 -6.79
N ASP A 219 -3.60 2.66 -7.30
CA ASP A 219 -3.82 2.45 -8.73
C ASP A 219 -4.37 3.70 -9.42
N SER A 220 -5.02 4.59 -8.65
CA SER A 220 -5.62 5.82 -9.18
C SER A 220 -4.61 6.74 -9.85
N GLN A 221 -3.35 6.79 -9.39
CA GLN A 221 -2.32 7.67 -9.96
C GLN A 221 -2.09 7.41 -11.46
N ALA A 222 -2.19 6.14 -11.87
CA ALA A 222 -2.05 5.73 -13.26
C ALA A 222 -3.16 6.30 -14.16
N ALA A 223 -4.34 6.63 -13.61
CA ALA A 223 -5.44 7.20 -14.38
C ALA A 223 -5.10 8.57 -14.98
N ARG A 224 -4.12 9.30 -14.42
CA ARG A 224 -3.63 10.59 -14.97
C ARG A 224 -3.04 10.45 -16.37
N PHE A 225 -2.58 9.25 -16.73
CA PHE A 225 -1.95 8.95 -18.01
C PHE A 225 -2.93 8.41 -19.07
N GLU A 226 -4.22 8.27 -18.76
CA GLU A 226 -5.27 7.75 -19.66
C GLU A 226 -6.16 8.84 -20.29
N GLY A 227 -5.69 10.11 -20.32
CA GLY A 227 -6.37 11.22 -20.99
C GLY A 227 -7.00 12.28 -20.07
N PRO A 228 -7.80 13.21 -20.62
CA PRO A 228 -8.23 14.44 -19.93
C PRO A 228 -9.14 14.19 -18.72
N ALA A 229 -9.84 13.06 -18.69
CA ALA A 229 -10.69 12.62 -17.59
C ALA A 229 -9.90 12.08 -16.38
N GLY A 230 -8.62 11.74 -16.55
CA GLY A 230 -7.77 11.11 -15.55
C GLY A 230 -7.70 11.84 -14.21
N PRO A 231 -7.36 13.14 -14.18
CA PRO A 231 -7.32 13.92 -12.94
C PRO A 231 -8.66 14.01 -12.20
N GLY A 232 -9.79 13.89 -12.91
CA GLY A 232 -11.12 13.79 -12.31
C GLY A 232 -11.29 12.50 -11.51
N ARG A 233 -10.86 11.37 -12.06
CA ARG A 233 -10.92 10.06 -11.40
C ARG A 233 -10.09 10.01 -10.13
N VAL A 234 -8.87 10.55 -10.16
CA VAL A 234 -7.99 10.62 -8.97
C VAL A 234 -8.65 11.41 -7.84
N ARG A 235 -9.27 12.55 -8.15
CA ARG A 235 -9.99 13.34 -7.15
C ARG A 235 -11.20 12.58 -6.60
N ALA A 236 -11.95 11.90 -7.46
CA ALA A 236 -13.09 11.08 -7.03
C ALA A 236 -12.65 9.94 -6.10
N THR A 237 -11.51 9.28 -6.37
CA THR A 237 -10.91 8.29 -5.47
C THR A 237 -10.56 8.89 -4.12
N HIS A 238 -9.91 10.06 -4.06
CA HIS A 238 -9.62 10.72 -2.78
C HIS A 238 -10.89 11.08 -1.99
N VAL A 239 -11.97 11.49 -2.67
CA VAL A 239 -13.27 11.72 -2.03
C VAL A 239 -13.83 10.43 -1.46
N LEU A 240 -13.83 9.34 -2.23
CA LEU A 240 -14.28 8.03 -1.79
C LEU A 240 -13.51 7.60 -0.52
N THR A 241 -12.17 7.63 -0.56
CA THR A 241 -11.31 7.28 0.58
C THR A 241 -11.65 8.09 1.83
N ARG A 242 -11.74 9.41 1.72
CA ARG A 242 -12.07 10.28 2.88
C ARG A 242 -13.47 9.99 3.43
N ARG A 243 -14.45 9.74 2.56
CA ARG A 243 -15.84 9.49 2.96
C ARG A 243 -16.01 8.12 3.58
N THR A 244 -15.40 7.08 3.03
CA THR A 244 -15.40 5.72 3.59
C THR A 244 -14.79 5.69 4.99
N LEU A 245 -13.69 6.41 5.22
CA LEU A 245 -13.08 6.47 6.56
C LEU A 245 -13.99 7.17 7.58
N ARG A 246 -14.60 8.31 7.20
CA ARG A 246 -15.58 9.00 8.06
C ARG A 246 -16.80 8.14 8.34
N PHE A 247 -17.25 7.40 7.34
CA PHE A 247 -18.34 6.46 7.46
C PHE A 247 -18.02 5.39 8.51
N PHE A 248 -16.84 4.76 8.44
CA PHE A 248 -16.41 3.78 9.44
C PHE A 248 -16.24 4.36 10.84
N ALA A 249 -15.69 5.57 10.96
CA ALA A 249 -15.57 6.24 12.26
C ALA A 249 -16.94 6.48 12.91
N ASN A 250 -17.90 6.96 12.12
CA ASN A 250 -19.26 7.20 12.58
C ASN A 250 -19.97 5.89 12.95
N LEU A 251 -19.88 4.86 12.11
CA LEU A 251 -20.46 3.54 12.38
C LEU A 251 -19.87 2.88 13.63
N GLN A 252 -18.56 3.02 13.85
CA GLN A 252 -17.92 2.54 15.07
C GLN A 252 -18.54 3.21 16.30
N ALA A 253 -18.71 4.53 16.26
CA ALA A 253 -19.26 5.25 17.39
C ALA A 253 -20.74 4.93 17.63
N LEU A 254 -21.54 4.73 16.57
CA LEU A 254 -22.93 4.29 16.69
C LEU A 254 -23.02 2.88 17.27
N HIS A 255 -22.19 1.96 16.78
CA HIS A 255 -22.14 0.60 17.29
C HIS A 255 -21.77 0.55 18.77
N GLN A 256 -20.75 1.31 19.21
CA GLN A 256 -20.40 1.39 20.64
C GLN A 256 -21.58 1.88 21.48
N LEU A 257 -22.23 2.96 21.05
CA LEU A 257 -23.38 3.52 21.74
C LEU A 257 -24.54 2.51 21.83
N MET A 258 -24.84 1.82 20.72
CA MET A 258 -25.96 0.88 20.64
C MET A 258 -25.70 -0.46 21.33
N HIS A 259 -24.45 -0.93 21.36
CA HIS A 259 -24.10 -2.23 21.94
C HIS A 259 -23.82 -2.13 23.44
N ASP A 260 -23.07 -1.12 23.89
CA ASP A 260 -22.67 -1.02 25.31
C ASP A 260 -23.69 -0.25 26.17
N HIS A 261 -24.52 0.60 25.55
CA HIS A 261 -25.42 1.52 26.23
C HIS A 261 -26.85 1.47 25.69
N ALA A 262 -27.27 0.29 25.21
CA ALA A 262 -28.63 0.05 24.72
C ALA A 262 -29.72 0.41 25.77
N ASP A 263 -29.40 0.21 27.05
CA ASP A 263 -30.26 0.49 28.21
C ASP A 263 -30.57 1.98 28.39
N ARG A 264 -29.70 2.86 27.87
CA ARG A 264 -29.83 4.32 27.95
C ARG A 264 -30.50 4.94 26.73
N LEU A 265 -30.86 4.14 25.72
CA LEU A 265 -31.43 4.59 24.45
C LEU A 265 -32.92 4.28 24.36
N ASP A 266 -33.68 5.15 23.70
CA ASP A 266 -35.08 4.90 23.45
C ASP A 266 -35.28 3.70 22.49
N PRO A 267 -36.20 2.74 22.79
CA PRO A 267 -36.45 1.59 21.94
C PRO A 267 -36.88 1.94 20.50
N GLN A 268 -37.49 3.11 20.26
CA GLN A 268 -37.83 3.54 18.90
C GLN A 268 -36.58 3.95 18.13
N SER A 269 -35.61 4.60 18.78
CA SER A 269 -34.33 4.95 18.17
C SER A 269 -33.53 3.70 17.77
N LEU A 270 -33.55 2.65 18.59
CA LEU A 270 -32.95 1.35 18.26
C LEU A 270 -33.66 0.67 17.07
N LYS A 271 -35.00 0.69 17.04
CA LYS A 271 -35.78 0.19 15.88
C LYS A 271 -35.44 0.92 14.59
N LEU A 272 -35.30 2.25 14.64
CA LEU A 272 -34.89 3.07 13.50
C LEU A 272 -33.49 2.68 13.01
N ALA A 273 -32.54 2.46 13.93
CA ALA A 273 -31.20 1.99 13.57
C ALA A 273 -31.23 0.63 12.87
N CYS A 274 -32.04 -0.32 13.34
CA CYS A 274 -32.26 -1.61 12.68
C CYS A 274 -32.96 -1.50 11.31
N GLN A 275 -33.81 -0.49 11.10
CA GLN A 275 -34.39 -0.22 9.78
C GLN A 275 -33.33 0.31 8.81
N VAL A 276 -32.48 1.24 9.28
CA VAL A 276 -31.35 1.77 8.49
C VAL A 276 -30.35 0.66 8.16
N ALA A 277 -30.08 -0.26 9.10
CA ALA A 277 -29.21 -1.41 8.87
C ALA A 277 -29.72 -2.30 7.73
N ARG A 278 -31.02 -2.64 7.73
CA ARG A 278 -31.66 -3.39 6.65
C ARG A 278 -31.59 -2.65 5.31
N GLY A 279 -31.83 -1.34 5.31
CA GLY A 279 -31.71 -0.53 4.10
C GLY A 279 -30.28 -0.48 3.52
N PHE A 280 -29.24 -0.60 4.35
CA PHE A 280 -27.86 -0.76 3.86
C PHE A 280 -27.63 -2.14 3.22
N ARG A 281 -28.18 -3.22 3.77
CA ARG A 281 -28.15 -4.55 3.12
C ARG A 281 -28.86 -4.54 1.77
N ASP A 282 -30.05 -3.93 1.71
CA ASP A 282 -30.80 -3.81 0.46
C ASP A 282 -30.01 -3.01 -0.59
N ALA A 283 -29.36 -1.92 -0.18
CA ALA A 283 -28.52 -1.11 -1.07
C ALA A 283 -27.27 -1.87 -1.58
N GLU A 284 -26.75 -2.82 -0.80
CA GLU A 284 -25.63 -3.69 -1.18
C GLU A 284 -26.05 -4.76 -2.21
N HIS A 285 -27.27 -5.28 -2.10
CA HIS A 285 -27.84 -6.25 -3.06
C HIS A 285 -28.30 -5.62 -4.38
N ASN A 286 -28.52 -4.30 -4.40
CA ASN A 286 -29.00 -3.58 -5.58
C ASN A 286 -27.97 -3.56 -6.72
N LYS A 287 -28.42 -3.98 -7.92
CA LYS A 287 -27.61 -3.91 -9.13
C LYS A 287 -27.57 -2.48 -9.67
N GLY A 288 -26.61 -1.68 -9.18
CA GLY A 288 -26.24 -0.40 -9.75
C GLY A 288 -26.48 0.81 -8.86
N VAL A 289 -25.73 1.87 -9.14
CA VAL A 289 -25.63 3.09 -8.31
C VAL A 289 -26.97 3.82 -8.17
N ALA A 290 -27.79 3.84 -9.22
CA ALA A 290 -29.05 4.59 -9.23
C ALA A 290 -30.08 3.99 -8.26
N GLU A 291 -30.21 2.66 -8.23
CA GLU A 291 -31.14 1.98 -7.32
C GLU A 291 -30.65 2.05 -5.87
N ALA A 292 -29.36 1.81 -5.62
CA ALA A 292 -28.77 2.01 -4.28
C ALA A 292 -28.97 3.46 -3.78
N ARG A 293 -28.83 4.47 -4.66
CA ARG A 293 -29.08 5.87 -4.32
C ARG A 293 -30.54 6.12 -3.95
N LYS A 294 -31.51 5.53 -4.66
CA LYS A 294 -32.95 5.64 -4.32
C LYS A 294 -33.24 5.03 -2.95
N THR A 295 -32.71 3.85 -2.66
CA THR A 295 -32.86 3.20 -1.34
C THR A 295 -32.31 4.10 -0.22
N LEU A 296 -31.10 4.65 -0.39
CA LEU A 296 -30.52 5.56 0.62
C LEU A 296 -31.30 6.88 0.74
N GLN A 297 -31.86 7.40 -0.36
CA GLN A 297 -32.74 8.57 -0.32
C GLN A 297 -34.02 8.31 0.48
N ALA A 298 -34.67 7.16 0.25
CA ALA A 298 -35.84 6.75 1.01
C ALA A 298 -35.52 6.64 2.52
N LEU A 299 -34.39 6.00 2.88
CA LEU A 299 -33.92 5.94 4.28
C LEU A 299 -33.69 7.33 4.87
N ARG A 300 -33.11 8.25 4.10
CA ARG A 300 -32.89 9.63 4.54
C ARG A 300 -34.20 10.34 4.88
N HIS A 301 -35.26 10.11 4.10
CA HIS A 301 -36.60 10.63 4.38
C HIS A 301 -37.16 10.04 5.67
N VAL A 302 -37.11 8.72 5.85
CA VAL A 302 -37.59 8.03 7.08
C VAL A 302 -36.90 8.57 8.34
N VAL A 303 -35.57 8.78 8.29
CA VAL A 303 -34.82 9.34 9.43
C VAL A 303 -35.17 10.81 9.68
N HIS A 304 -35.51 11.58 8.63
CA HIS A 304 -35.94 12.98 8.79
C HIS A 304 -37.36 13.12 9.33
N GLU A 305 -38.29 12.28 8.89
CA GLU A 305 -39.68 12.33 9.35
C GLU A 305 -39.81 11.94 10.82
N ASN A 306 -38.99 10.99 11.27
CA ASN A 306 -38.90 10.60 12.68
C ASN A 306 -37.98 11.55 13.50
N ASN A 307 -37.75 12.79 13.05
CA ASN A 307 -36.87 13.75 13.72
C ASN A 307 -37.66 14.75 14.57
N GLU A 308 -38.50 14.27 15.50
CA GLU A 308 -39.11 15.13 16.52
C GLU A 308 -38.02 15.55 17.53
N GLU A 309 -37.27 16.61 17.18
CA GLU A 309 -36.05 17.02 17.89
C GLU A 309 -36.28 17.48 19.34
N THR A 310 -37.48 17.90 19.73
CA THR A 310 -37.66 18.71 20.95
C THR A 310 -37.75 17.96 22.29
N THR A 311 -38.05 16.65 22.31
CA THR A 311 -38.30 15.86 23.55
C THR A 311 -37.30 14.73 23.82
N LEU A 312 -36.34 14.50 22.92
CA LEU A 312 -35.39 13.38 23.03
C LEU A 312 -34.19 13.69 23.92
N ALA A 313 -33.73 12.66 24.65
CA ALA A 313 -32.51 12.69 25.43
C ALA A 313 -31.26 12.99 24.57
N PRO A 314 -30.18 13.56 25.15
CA PRO A 314 -28.97 13.95 24.41
C PRO A 314 -28.36 12.82 23.56
N LEU A 315 -28.30 11.60 24.11
CA LEU A 315 -27.74 10.42 23.43
C LEU A 315 -28.61 9.95 22.25
N ASP A 316 -29.94 9.98 22.38
CA ASP A 316 -30.86 9.62 21.29
C ASP A 316 -30.74 10.59 20.10
N ARG A 317 -30.64 11.90 20.38
CA ARG A 317 -30.40 12.91 19.33
C ARG A 317 -29.08 12.65 18.63
N ARG A 318 -28.04 12.24 19.37
CA ARG A 318 -26.72 11.89 18.81
C ARG A 318 -26.80 10.65 17.92
N LEU A 319 -27.54 9.62 18.32
CA LEU A 319 -27.78 8.42 17.53
C LEU A 319 -28.47 8.76 16.21
N ARG A 320 -29.58 9.51 16.23
CA ARG A 320 -30.32 9.91 15.03
C ARG A 320 -29.47 10.78 14.10
N LEU A 321 -28.69 11.71 14.65
CA LEU A 321 -27.73 12.50 13.89
C LEU A 321 -26.68 11.61 13.22
N GLY A 322 -26.14 10.64 13.95
CA GLY A 322 -25.18 9.67 13.43
C GLY A 322 -25.76 8.83 12.28
N LEU A 323 -27.01 8.36 12.39
CA LEU A 323 -27.71 7.66 11.30
C LEU A 323 -27.87 8.56 10.05
N ARG A 324 -28.23 9.83 10.24
CA ARG A 324 -28.31 10.77 9.12
C ARG A 324 -26.95 11.00 8.45
N GLU A 325 -25.90 11.12 9.26
CA GLU A 325 -24.53 11.29 8.76
C GLU A 325 -24.03 10.04 8.01
N SER A 326 -24.35 8.83 8.48
CA SER A 326 -23.95 7.59 7.80
C SER A 326 -24.59 7.49 6.42
N ILE A 327 -25.90 7.76 6.30
CA ILE A 327 -26.61 7.82 5.01
C ILE A 327 -26.02 8.90 4.10
N GLY A 328 -25.74 10.09 4.64
CA GLY A 328 -25.12 11.18 3.89
C GLY A 328 -23.72 10.82 3.37
N HIS A 329 -22.91 10.13 4.16
CA HIS A 329 -21.61 9.62 3.72
C HIS A 329 -21.74 8.59 2.60
N ALA A 330 -22.66 7.63 2.74
CA ALA A 330 -22.94 6.61 1.75
C ALA A 330 -23.41 7.18 0.39
N MET A 331 -24.28 8.20 0.40
CA MET A 331 -24.68 8.88 -0.84
C MET A 331 -23.50 9.53 -1.56
N VAL A 332 -22.60 10.22 -0.83
CA VAL A 332 -21.40 10.83 -1.45
C VAL A 332 -20.42 9.77 -1.95
N MET A 333 -20.35 8.60 -1.30
CA MET A 333 -19.55 7.47 -1.79
C MET A 333 -20.08 6.97 -3.15
N LEU A 334 -21.41 6.85 -3.31
CA LEU A 334 -22.03 6.52 -4.59
C LEU A 334 -21.76 7.59 -5.68
N ASP A 335 -21.82 8.88 -5.33
CA ASP A 335 -21.47 9.98 -6.25
C ASP A 335 -19.99 9.92 -6.66
N ALA A 336 -19.09 9.62 -5.73
CA ALA A 336 -17.67 9.47 -6.01
C ALA A 336 -17.41 8.28 -6.94
N ARG A 337 -18.09 7.14 -6.74
CA ARG A 337 -18.02 5.99 -7.65
C ARG A 337 -18.53 6.34 -9.04
N GLU A 338 -19.64 7.06 -9.15
CA GLU A 338 -20.16 7.52 -10.45
C GLU A 338 -19.17 8.46 -11.15
N ALA A 339 -18.50 9.34 -10.40
CA ALA A 339 -17.44 10.20 -10.92
C ALA A 339 -16.16 9.44 -11.33
N ILE A 340 -15.83 8.30 -10.69
CA ILE A 340 -14.73 7.42 -11.11
C ILE A 340 -15.07 6.77 -12.47
N ALA A 341 -16.28 6.24 -12.60
CA ALA A 341 -16.75 5.62 -13.83
C ALA A 341 -16.92 6.64 -14.98
N SER A 342 -17.58 7.76 -14.69
CA SER A 342 -18.00 8.79 -15.65
C SER A 342 -17.74 10.22 -15.10
N PRO A 343 -16.48 10.70 -15.16
CA PRO A 343 -16.10 11.98 -14.52
C PRO A 343 -16.77 13.23 -15.12
N GLY A 344 -17.36 13.15 -16.31
CA GLY A 344 -17.94 14.30 -17.03
C GLY A 344 -19.11 15.00 -16.32
N ARG A 345 -19.74 14.38 -15.32
CA ARG A 345 -20.88 14.96 -14.58
C ARG A 345 -20.52 15.64 -13.26
N TYR A 346 -19.34 15.37 -12.67
CA TYR A 346 -19.06 15.75 -11.28
C TYR A 346 -17.68 16.42 -11.13
N GLN A 347 -17.66 17.72 -10.81
CA GLN A 347 -16.44 18.44 -10.45
C GLN A 347 -16.17 18.31 -8.94
N LEU A 348 -15.70 17.14 -8.52
CA LEU A 348 -15.28 16.94 -7.13
C LEU A 348 -13.96 17.69 -6.87
N ARG A 349 -13.94 18.51 -5.81
CA ARG A 349 -12.73 19.18 -5.31
C ARG A 349 -12.24 18.43 -4.08
N SER A 350 -11.05 17.85 -4.15
CA SER A 350 -10.40 17.22 -3.00
C SER A 350 -8.89 17.46 -3.06
N SER A 351 -8.30 17.85 -1.92
CA SER A 351 -6.85 17.86 -1.78
C SER A 351 -6.29 16.43 -1.78
N PRO A 352 -5.06 16.21 -2.26
CA PRO A 352 -4.39 14.92 -2.15
C PRO A 352 -4.34 14.43 -0.70
N LEU A 353 -4.35 13.11 -0.50
CA LEU A 353 -4.09 12.51 0.81
C LEU A 353 -2.61 12.71 1.15
N ALA A 354 -2.34 13.25 2.35
CA ALA A 354 -0.99 13.35 2.88
C ALA A 354 -0.58 11.99 3.47
N TRP A 355 0.27 11.26 2.76
CA TRP A 355 0.77 9.94 3.18
C TRP A 355 1.84 10.06 4.27
N HIS A 356 1.86 9.12 5.22
CA HIS A 356 2.90 9.08 6.24
C HIS A 356 4.20 8.53 5.63
N ARG A 357 5.27 9.31 5.74
CA ARG A 357 6.60 8.92 5.27
C ARG A 357 7.39 8.32 6.45
N ASP A 358 7.51 7.00 6.51
CA ASP A 358 8.31 6.35 7.56
C ASP A 358 9.80 6.35 7.19
N HIS A 359 10.47 7.44 7.54
CA HIS A 359 11.90 7.64 7.33
C HIS A 359 12.77 6.54 7.97
N LEU A 360 12.31 5.91 9.05
CA LEU A 360 13.06 4.86 9.73
C LEU A 360 12.99 3.54 8.94
N ALA A 361 11.80 3.16 8.48
CA ALA A 361 11.66 2.00 7.60
C ALA A 361 12.48 2.19 6.31
N ALA A 362 12.44 3.40 5.73
CA ALA A 362 13.23 3.75 4.57
C ALA A 362 14.75 3.68 4.84
N SER A 363 15.23 4.13 6.00
CA SER A 363 16.66 4.07 6.34
C SER A 363 17.14 2.64 6.57
N ILE A 364 16.34 1.79 7.21
CA ILE A 364 16.67 0.35 7.36
C ILE A 364 16.79 -0.31 5.99
N ASN A 365 15.84 -0.04 5.10
CA ASN A 365 15.86 -0.57 3.74
C ASN A 365 17.11 -0.12 2.97
N ALA A 366 17.46 1.16 3.06
CA ALA A 366 18.66 1.71 2.44
C ALA A 366 19.94 1.06 2.98
N ILE A 367 20.10 1.00 4.30
CA ILE A 367 21.27 0.38 4.95
C ILE A 367 21.41 -1.09 4.54
N ARG A 368 20.30 -1.85 4.52
CA ARG A 368 20.31 -3.25 4.08
C ARG A 368 20.79 -3.38 2.63
N SER A 369 20.24 -2.59 1.71
CA SER A 369 20.67 -2.63 0.30
C SER A 369 22.14 -2.23 0.12
N GLY A 370 22.60 -1.23 0.89
CA GLY A 370 24.01 -0.83 0.91
C GLY A 370 24.94 -1.94 1.43
N ILE A 371 24.56 -2.65 2.49
CA ILE A 371 25.33 -3.78 3.04
C ILE A 371 25.38 -4.94 2.03
N VAL A 372 24.24 -5.32 1.44
CA VAL A 372 24.18 -6.39 0.42
C VAL A 372 25.09 -6.07 -0.75
N PHE A 373 25.01 -4.84 -1.29
CA PHE A 373 25.88 -4.42 -2.39
C PHE A 373 27.36 -4.41 -1.98
N SER A 374 27.69 -3.86 -0.81
CA SER A 374 29.08 -3.77 -0.33
C SER A 374 29.71 -5.15 -0.13
N LEU A 375 28.98 -6.11 0.44
CA LEU A 375 29.46 -7.49 0.61
C LEU A 375 29.74 -8.16 -0.74
N LEU A 376 28.82 -8.01 -1.70
CA LEU A 376 29.01 -8.57 -3.05
C LEU A 376 30.13 -7.86 -3.82
N ALA A 377 30.32 -6.55 -3.62
CA ALA A 377 31.40 -5.78 -4.21
C ALA A 377 32.77 -6.21 -3.66
N VAL A 378 32.89 -6.41 -2.34
CA VAL A 378 34.10 -6.95 -1.71
C VAL A 378 34.38 -8.36 -2.22
N PHE A 379 33.37 -9.21 -2.30
CA PHE A 379 33.49 -10.55 -2.87
C PHE A 379 34.01 -10.53 -4.30
N TRP A 380 33.49 -9.64 -5.15
CA TRP A 380 33.95 -9.48 -6.52
C TRP A 380 35.41 -8.98 -6.62
N ILE A 381 35.80 -8.02 -5.79
CA ILE A 381 37.20 -7.53 -5.76
C ILE A 381 38.17 -8.64 -5.37
N VAL A 382 37.84 -9.42 -4.34
CA VAL A 382 38.72 -10.46 -3.80
C VAL A 382 38.84 -11.65 -4.76
N THR A 383 37.73 -12.06 -5.37
CA THR A 383 37.71 -13.23 -6.25
C THR A 383 38.14 -12.93 -7.68
N ALA A 384 38.10 -11.67 -8.11
CA ALA A 384 38.26 -11.24 -9.51
C ALA A 384 37.36 -12.02 -10.49
N TRP A 385 36.30 -12.65 -10.00
CA TRP A 385 35.45 -13.53 -10.80
C TRP A 385 34.48 -12.71 -11.63
N GLN A 386 34.59 -12.79 -12.96
CA GLN A 386 33.80 -11.96 -13.88
C GLN A 386 32.28 -12.13 -13.67
N SER A 387 31.81 -13.35 -13.41
CA SER A 387 30.37 -13.58 -13.21
C SER A 387 29.83 -13.04 -11.88
N ALA A 388 30.69 -12.65 -10.92
CA ALA A 388 30.23 -12.04 -9.67
C ALA A 388 29.54 -10.68 -9.90
N MET A 389 29.79 -10.01 -11.04
CA MET A 389 29.05 -8.82 -11.45
C MET A 389 27.54 -9.09 -11.57
N ILE A 390 27.16 -10.28 -12.06
CA ILE A 390 25.76 -10.72 -12.15
C ILE A 390 25.17 -10.88 -10.74
N ALA A 391 25.93 -11.48 -9.82
CA ALA A 391 25.53 -11.66 -8.43
C ALA A 391 25.29 -10.31 -7.73
N MET A 392 26.23 -9.36 -7.88
CA MET A 392 26.13 -7.98 -7.38
C MET A 392 24.85 -7.31 -7.89
N MET A 393 24.61 -7.40 -9.19
CA MET A 393 23.50 -6.74 -9.87
C MET A 393 22.15 -7.24 -9.38
N LEU A 394 21.97 -8.56 -9.33
CA LEU A 394 20.73 -9.17 -8.83
C LEU A 394 20.54 -8.91 -7.35
N GLY A 395 21.63 -9.01 -6.58
CA GLY A 395 21.62 -8.73 -5.15
C GLY A 395 21.08 -7.33 -4.85
N THR A 396 21.54 -6.35 -5.61
CA THR A 396 21.13 -4.95 -5.46
C THR A 396 19.70 -4.73 -5.95
N LEU A 397 19.41 -5.18 -7.18
CA LEU A 397 18.08 -5.04 -7.81
C LEU A 397 16.98 -5.63 -6.93
N PHE A 398 17.13 -6.89 -6.51
CA PHE A 398 16.09 -7.58 -5.74
C PHE A 398 16.04 -7.12 -4.27
N SER A 399 17.17 -6.73 -3.67
CA SER A 399 17.17 -6.13 -2.32
C SER A 399 16.33 -4.87 -2.28
N ALA A 400 16.49 -3.97 -3.26
CA ALA A 400 15.72 -2.73 -3.35
C ALA A 400 14.26 -2.98 -3.82
N PHE A 401 14.04 -3.86 -4.79
CA PHE A 401 12.69 -4.17 -5.30
C PHE A 401 11.79 -4.83 -4.25
N PHE A 402 12.34 -5.75 -3.44
CA PHE A 402 11.58 -6.40 -2.37
C PHE A 402 11.53 -5.60 -1.07
N ALA A 403 12.35 -4.56 -0.90
CA ALA A 403 12.38 -3.73 0.29
C ALA A 403 11.03 -3.09 0.65
N SER A 404 10.23 -2.79 -0.38
CA SER A 404 8.91 -2.16 -0.24
C SER A 404 7.76 -3.17 -0.12
N ARG A 405 8.06 -4.48 -0.11
CA ARG A 405 7.05 -5.54 0.02
C ARG A 405 6.77 -5.85 1.49
N GLU A 406 5.55 -6.27 1.77
CA GLU A 406 5.03 -6.53 3.12
C GLU A 406 5.77 -7.68 3.82
N ASN A 407 5.94 -8.80 3.12
CA ASN A 407 6.79 -9.92 3.57
C ASN A 407 7.92 -10.16 2.56
N PRO A 408 9.03 -9.43 2.69
CA PRO A 408 10.12 -9.53 1.71
C PRO A 408 10.79 -10.90 1.74
N VAL A 409 10.85 -11.56 2.90
CA VAL A 409 11.45 -12.90 3.03
C VAL A 409 10.62 -13.94 2.28
N ALA A 410 9.29 -13.92 2.45
CA ALA A 410 8.41 -14.86 1.76
C ALA A 410 8.50 -14.70 0.24
N ILE A 411 8.41 -13.47 -0.26
CA ILE A 411 8.49 -13.19 -1.70
C ILE A 411 9.87 -13.55 -2.26
N THR A 412 10.96 -13.25 -1.53
CA THR A 412 12.31 -13.63 -1.97
C THR A 412 12.46 -15.15 -2.03
N MET A 413 11.87 -15.90 -1.07
CA MET A 413 11.88 -17.37 -1.10
C MET A 413 11.02 -17.95 -2.23
N MET A 414 9.90 -17.32 -2.59
CA MET A 414 9.14 -17.68 -3.79
C MET A 414 9.98 -17.48 -5.05
N PHE A 415 10.70 -16.35 -5.13
CA PHE A 415 11.63 -16.08 -6.22
C PHE A 415 12.77 -17.10 -6.28
N TYR A 416 13.30 -17.49 -5.13
CA TYR A 416 14.36 -18.51 -5.03
C TYR A 416 13.90 -19.87 -5.57
N LYS A 417 12.69 -20.30 -5.22
CA LYS A 417 12.11 -21.54 -5.75
C LYS A 417 11.81 -21.44 -7.26
N GLY A 418 11.31 -20.30 -7.74
CA GLY A 418 11.08 -20.07 -9.16
C GLY A 418 12.37 -20.04 -9.99
N MET A 419 13.45 -19.47 -9.43
CA MET A 419 14.80 -19.51 -9.99
C MET A 419 15.30 -20.95 -10.15
N LEU A 420 15.15 -21.79 -9.11
CA LEU A 420 15.56 -23.20 -9.19
C LEU A 420 14.82 -23.96 -10.29
N ALA A 421 13.53 -23.68 -10.49
CA ALA A 421 12.75 -24.24 -11.59
C ALA A 421 13.18 -23.69 -12.97
N ALA A 422 13.71 -22.47 -13.03
CA ALA A 422 14.21 -21.85 -14.26
C ALA A 422 15.51 -22.49 -14.76
N ILE A 423 16.36 -23.05 -13.87
CA ILE A 423 17.64 -23.66 -14.26
C ILE A 423 17.46 -24.78 -15.31
N PRO A 424 16.68 -25.86 -15.05
CA PRO A 424 16.48 -26.91 -16.03
C PRO A 424 15.74 -26.42 -17.29
N SER A 425 14.81 -25.46 -17.13
CA SER A 425 14.13 -24.84 -18.27
C SER A 425 15.08 -24.06 -19.17
N ALA A 426 15.93 -23.20 -18.60
CA ALA A 426 16.89 -22.41 -19.35
C ALA A 426 17.95 -23.29 -20.01
N PHE A 427 18.34 -24.40 -19.38
CA PHE A 427 19.23 -25.38 -20.00
C PHE A 427 18.56 -26.02 -21.24
N LEU A 428 17.33 -26.51 -21.10
CA LEU A 428 16.60 -27.15 -22.20
C LEU A 428 16.25 -26.17 -23.33
N PHE A 429 15.54 -25.09 -23.00
CA PHE A 429 15.02 -24.13 -23.99
C PHE A 429 16.04 -23.10 -24.42
N GLY A 430 16.95 -22.68 -23.55
CA GLY A 430 17.95 -21.64 -23.82
C GLY A 430 19.29 -22.17 -24.34
N HIS A 431 19.61 -23.44 -24.13
CA HIS A 431 20.84 -24.05 -24.69
C HIS A 431 20.56 -25.20 -25.66
N VAL A 432 19.90 -26.27 -25.23
CA VAL A 432 19.74 -27.48 -26.06
C VAL A 432 18.90 -27.21 -27.31
N LEU A 433 17.72 -26.62 -27.14
CA LEU A 433 16.81 -26.34 -28.26
C LEU A 433 17.23 -25.11 -29.05
N LEU A 434 17.70 -24.06 -28.36
CA LEU A 434 18.05 -22.79 -29.02
C LEU A 434 19.31 -22.90 -29.89
N SER A 435 20.23 -23.83 -29.58
CA SER A 435 21.40 -24.09 -30.43
C SER A 435 21.05 -24.56 -31.85
N GLN A 436 19.83 -25.06 -32.05
CA GLN A 436 19.31 -25.50 -33.36
C GLN A 436 18.53 -24.39 -34.08
N ALA A 437 18.37 -23.22 -33.45
CA ALA A 437 17.54 -22.14 -33.99
C ALA A 437 18.32 -21.27 -34.99
N ASN A 438 17.93 -21.32 -36.27
CA ASN A 438 18.60 -20.57 -37.35
C ASN A 438 17.86 -19.29 -37.77
N SER A 439 16.74 -18.97 -37.12
CA SER A 439 15.93 -17.80 -37.47
C SER A 439 15.24 -17.22 -36.25
N PHE A 440 14.95 -15.92 -36.30
CA PHE A 440 14.24 -15.24 -35.22
C PHE A 440 12.87 -15.85 -34.89
N PRO A 441 12.01 -16.23 -35.87
CA PRO A 441 10.74 -16.88 -35.55
C PRO A 441 10.90 -18.19 -34.77
N LEU A 442 11.92 -18.98 -35.10
CA LEU A 442 12.22 -20.22 -34.38
C LEU A 442 12.73 -19.95 -32.95
N LEU A 443 13.59 -18.93 -32.80
CA LEU A 443 14.00 -18.42 -31.48
C LEU A 443 12.79 -17.98 -30.65
N ALA A 444 11.88 -17.20 -31.24
CA ALA A 444 10.69 -16.69 -30.57
C ALA A 444 9.74 -17.82 -30.16
N LEU A 445 9.61 -18.88 -30.96
CA LEU A 445 8.79 -20.04 -30.63
C LEU A 445 9.40 -20.85 -29.48
N ILE A 446 10.69 -21.20 -29.58
CA ILE A 446 11.39 -22.02 -28.57
C ILE A 446 11.49 -21.25 -27.26
N PHE A 447 12.02 -20.02 -27.30
CA PHE A 447 12.29 -19.24 -26.11
C PHE A 447 11.04 -18.54 -25.56
N GLY A 448 10.07 -18.20 -26.41
CA GLY A 448 8.79 -17.63 -25.98
C GLY A 448 7.91 -18.63 -25.22
N THR A 449 8.09 -19.94 -25.42
CA THR A 449 7.31 -20.98 -24.75
C THR A 449 7.46 -20.96 -23.21
N PRO A 450 8.67 -21.06 -22.62
CA PRO A 450 8.82 -20.97 -21.16
C PRO A 450 8.40 -19.59 -20.63
N LEU A 451 8.62 -18.51 -21.37
CA LEU A 451 8.20 -17.17 -20.95
C LEU A 451 6.67 -17.07 -20.89
N PHE A 452 5.97 -17.59 -21.89
CA PHE A 452 4.51 -17.64 -21.92
C PHE A 452 3.94 -18.45 -20.75
N LEU A 453 4.49 -19.62 -20.46
CA LEU A 453 4.05 -20.46 -19.34
C LEU A 453 4.28 -19.75 -18.00
N GLY A 454 5.44 -19.11 -17.81
CA GLY A 454 5.72 -18.31 -16.63
C GLY A 454 4.77 -17.13 -16.47
N LEU A 455 4.42 -16.44 -17.55
CA LEU A 455 3.50 -15.30 -17.51
C LEU A 455 2.05 -15.72 -17.28
N LEU A 456 1.63 -16.86 -17.82
CA LEU A 456 0.33 -17.46 -17.55
C LEU A 456 0.18 -17.83 -16.08
N GLY A 457 1.20 -18.46 -15.49
CA GLY A 457 1.24 -18.76 -14.06
C GLY A 457 1.29 -17.50 -13.17
N ALA A 458 1.79 -16.38 -13.70
CA ALA A 458 1.94 -15.13 -12.95
C ALA A 458 0.61 -14.38 -12.72
N THR A 459 -0.46 -14.75 -13.42
CA THR A 459 -1.77 -14.07 -13.27
C THR A 459 -2.49 -14.44 -11.98
N ASN A 460 -2.10 -15.54 -11.34
CA ASN A 460 -2.64 -15.96 -10.05
C ASN A 460 -1.78 -15.40 -8.91
N PRO A 461 -2.34 -14.59 -7.98
CA PRO A 461 -1.58 -13.97 -6.89
C PRO A 461 -0.78 -14.96 -6.02
N ALA A 462 -1.30 -16.18 -5.84
CA ALA A 462 -0.65 -17.21 -5.02
C ALA A 462 0.63 -17.76 -5.67
N THR A 463 0.68 -17.82 -7.00
CA THR A 463 1.82 -18.36 -7.76
C THR A 463 2.69 -17.28 -8.41
N MET A 464 2.23 -16.02 -8.39
CA MET A 464 2.86 -14.87 -9.04
C MET A 464 4.37 -14.78 -8.80
N GLY A 465 4.82 -14.87 -7.55
CA GLY A 465 6.24 -14.78 -7.20
C GLY A 465 7.11 -15.89 -7.83
N TYR A 466 6.60 -17.11 -7.90
CA TYR A 466 7.31 -18.25 -8.50
C TYR A 466 7.44 -18.09 -10.02
N CYS A 467 6.33 -17.75 -10.68
CA CYS A 467 6.25 -17.76 -12.13
C CYS A 467 6.91 -16.51 -12.76
N LEU A 468 6.88 -15.36 -12.07
CA LEU A 468 7.68 -14.20 -12.46
C LEU A 468 9.18 -14.48 -12.35
N ALA A 469 9.62 -15.11 -11.26
CA ALA A 469 11.00 -15.49 -11.11
C ALA A 469 11.42 -16.50 -12.19
N PHE A 470 10.57 -17.49 -12.46
CA PHE A 470 10.79 -18.43 -13.56
C PHE A 470 11.03 -17.71 -14.89
N THR A 471 10.18 -16.74 -15.23
CA THR A 471 10.30 -15.94 -16.46
C THR A 471 11.60 -15.12 -16.49
N ILE A 472 11.89 -14.39 -15.40
CA ILE A 472 13.06 -13.52 -15.28
C ILE A 472 14.36 -14.32 -15.36
N PHE A 473 14.46 -15.44 -14.66
CA PHE A 473 15.67 -16.24 -14.64
C PHE A 473 15.86 -17.05 -15.94
N ASN A 474 14.79 -17.40 -16.66
CA ASN A 474 14.93 -17.93 -18.03
C ASN A 474 15.60 -16.90 -18.95
N ILE A 475 15.24 -15.61 -18.85
CA ILE A 475 15.89 -14.52 -19.60
C ILE A 475 17.35 -14.36 -19.19
N LEU A 476 17.62 -14.32 -17.89
CA LEU A 476 18.95 -14.01 -17.39
C LEU A 476 19.96 -15.14 -17.55
N LEU A 477 19.52 -16.40 -17.48
CA LEU A 477 20.40 -17.56 -17.70
C LEU A 477 20.69 -17.79 -19.18
N THR A 478 19.73 -17.46 -20.06
CA THR A 478 19.87 -17.63 -21.52
C THR A 478 20.65 -16.48 -22.16
N MET A 479 20.49 -15.24 -21.68
CA MET A 479 21.11 -14.02 -22.24
C MET A 479 21.04 -13.96 -23.78
N PRO A 480 19.83 -13.92 -24.38
CA PRO A 480 19.70 -13.91 -25.84
C PRO A 480 20.39 -12.68 -26.45
N GLY A 481 21.11 -12.89 -27.55
CA GLY A 481 21.92 -11.89 -28.26
C GLY A 481 22.39 -12.35 -29.64
N ASN A 482 22.99 -11.44 -30.44
CA ASN A 482 23.53 -11.81 -31.76
C ASN A 482 24.77 -12.73 -31.65
N GLY A 483 25.52 -12.64 -30.54
CA GLY A 483 26.68 -13.48 -30.23
C GLY A 483 26.44 -14.49 -29.10
N MET A 484 25.33 -15.24 -29.13
CA MET A 484 25.04 -16.24 -28.09
C MET A 484 26.12 -17.32 -28.00
N ASP A 485 26.58 -17.59 -26.78
CA ASP A 485 27.45 -18.72 -26.48
C ASP A 485 26.63 -19.88 -25.88
N PHE A 486 26.75 -21.07 -26.48
CA PHE A 486 26.10 -22.28 -25.99
C PHE A 486 27.01 -23.12 -25.08
N SER A 487 27.98 -22.45 -24.42
CA SER A 487 28.95 -23.11 -23.56
C SER A 487 28.34 -23.47 -22.20
N PHE A 488 28.54 -24.71 -21.77
CA PHE A 488 28.09 -25.16 -20.45
C PHE A 488 28.82 -24.42 -19.32
N ASP A 489 30.09 -24.08 -19.51
CA ASP A 489 30.90 -23.36 -18.52
C ASP A 489 30.32 -21.97 -18.21
N SER A 490 29.99 -21.18 -19.23
CA SER A 490 29.36 -19.87 -19.02
C SER A 490 28.00 -20.02 -18.35
N PHE A 491 27.21 -21.02 -18.75
CA PHE A 491 25.91 -21.32 -18.12
C PHE A 491 26.05 -21.64 -16.62
N ALA A 492 26.93 -22.58 -16.28
CA ALA A 492 27.16 -23.01 -14.91
C ALA A 492 27.63 -21.83 -14.05
N ASN A 493 28.55 -21.01 -14.56
CA ASN A 493 29.00 -19.78 -13.89
C ASN A 493 27.85 -18.79 -13.66
N ARG A 494 26.97 -18.57 -14.65
CA ARG A 494 25.77 -17.73 -14.52
C ARG A 494 24.83 -18.27 -13.44
N VAL A 495 24.59 -19.58 -13.40
CA VAL A 495 23.76 -20.23 -12.37
C VAL A 495 24.32 -20.01 -10.97
N VAL A 496 25.63 -20.25 -10.76
CA VAL A 496 26.28 -20.04 -9.46
C VAL A 496 26.19 -18.58 -9.02
N ALA A 497 26.43 -17.64 -9.93
CA ALA A 497 26.36 -16.20 -9.64
C ALA A 497 24.95 -15.77 -9.21
N VAL A 498 23.93 -16.26 -9.92
CA VAL A 498 22.52 -16.01 -9.61
C VAL A 498 22.14 -16.56 -8.22
N VAL A 499 22.56 -17.78 -7.90
CA VAL A 499 22.32 -18.42 -6.59
C VAL A 499 22.97 -17.63 -5.45
N ILE A 500 24.23 -17.21 -5.62
CA ILE A 500 24.95 -16.40 -4.62
C ILE A 500 24.24 -15.05 -4.42
N GLY A 501 23.90 -14.36 -5.50
CA GLY A 501 23.21 -13.07 -5.46
C GLY A 501 21.89 -13.15 -4.70
N LEU A 502 21.04 -14.13 -5.02
CA LEU A 502 19.73 -14.26 -4.37
C LEU A 502 19.84 -14.76 -2.92
N THR A 503 20.82 -15.62 -2.61
CA THR A 503 21.11 -16.04 -1.24
C THR A 503 21.50 -14.84 -0.36
N CYS A 504 22.34 -13.93 -0.86
CA CYS A 504 22.71 -12.70 -0.16
C CYS A 504 21.50 -11.81 0.10
N VAL A 505 20.53 -11.74 -0.82
CA VAL A 505 19.27 -11.00 -0.62
C VAL A 505 18.45 -11.62 0.51
N VAL A 506 18.24 -12.95 0.48
CA VAL A 506 17.51 -13.67 1.55
C VAL A 506 18.18 -13.43 2.90
N MET A 507 19.51 -13.55 2.97
CA MET A 507 20.26 -13.31 4.22
C MET A 507 20.18 -11.85 4.65
N GLY A 508 20.26 -10.90 3.74
CA GLY A 508 20.09 -9.47 4.04
C GLY A 508 18.74 -9.19 4.70
N PHE A 509 17.65 -9.79 4.19
CA PHE A 509 16.32 -9.64 4.81
C PHE A 509 16.16 -10.37 6.15
N ARG A 510 16.90 -11.46 6.39
CA ARG A 510 16.88 -12.19 7.67
C ARG A 510 17.74 -11.53 8.75
N LEU A 511 18.90 -10.99 8.40
CA LEU A 511 19.84 -10.37 9.32
C LEU A 511 19.42 -8.95 9.72
N LEU A 512 18.84 -8.21 8.78
CA LEU A 512 18.29 -6.88 9.01
C LEU A 512 16.78 -6.90 8.75
N PRO A 513 15.99 -7.56 9.63
CA PRO A 513 14.55 -7.56 9.51
C PRO A 513 14.00 -6.13 9.69
N GLY A 514 12.85 -5.87 9.08
CA GLY A 514 12.16 -4.59 9.25
C GLY A 514 11.74 -4.33 10.71
N LEU A 515 11.14 -3.16 10.96
CA LEU A 515 10.64 -2.78 12.29
C LEU A 515 9.79 -3.88 12.93
N GLY A 516 10.17 -4.33 14.12
CA GLY A 516 9.41 -5.32 14.88
C GLY A 516 8.00 -4.85 15.23
N THR A 517 7.06 -5.79 15.34
CA THR A 517 5.62 -5.54 15.57
C THR A 517 5.34 -4.65 16.79
N ARG A 518 6.08 -4.84 17.89
CA ARG A 518 5.96 -4.03 19.12
C ARG A 518 6.37 -2.56 18.93
N LEU A 519 7.45 -2.31 18.19
CA LEU A 519 7.92 -0.95 17.92
C LEU A 519 6.97 -0.23 16.97
N ARG A 520 6.48 -0.92 15.93
CA ARG A 520 5.44 -0.38 15.03
C ARG A 520 4.20 0.02 15.82
N ARG A 521 3.71 -0.86 16.71
CA ARG A 521 2.58 -0.58 17.60
C ARG A 521 2.80 0.68 18.43
N ARG A 522 3.87 0.75 19.21
CA ARG A 522 4.13 1.92 20.08
C ARG A 522 4.23 3.23 19.29
N ARG A 523 4.89 3.20 18.13
CA ARG A 523 4.99 4.36 17.23
C ARG A 523 3.64 4.77 16.68
N LEU A 524 2.79 3.81 16.33
CA LEU A 524 1.46 4.07 15.83
C LEU A 524 0.58 4.80 16.86
N ILE A 525 0.58 4.32 18.11
CA ILE A 525 -0.14 4.96 19.22
C ILE A 525 0.34 6.41 19.39
N LYS A 526 1.66 6.59 19.48
CA LYS A 526 2.28 7.92 19.64
C LYS A 526 1.95 8.84 18.45
N ALA A 527 1.90 8.31 17.24
CA ALA A 527 1.61 9.08 16.04
C ALA A 527 0.14 9.53 15.98
N ILE A 528 -0.81 8.67 16.36
CA ILE A 528 -2.25 9.03 16.43
C ILE A 528 -2.47 10.10 17.52
N SER A 529 -1.91 9.89 18.71
CA SER A 529 -1.99 10.86 19.81
C SER A 529 -1.38 12.22 19.41
N ASN A 530 -0.19 12.23 18.79
CA ASN A 530 0.44 13.46 18.31
C ASN A 530 -0.41 14.19 17.27
N ASP A 531 -1.03 13.47 16.33
CA ASP A 531 -1.90 14.11 15.33
C ASP A 531 -3.14 14.74 15.98
N ILE A 532 -3.76 14.09 16.96
CA ILE A 532 -4.88 14.64 17.71
C ILE A 532 -4.46 15.91 18.48
N HIS A 533 -3.24 15.94 19.05
CA HIS A 533 -2.70 17.16 19.65
C HIS A 533 -2.42 18.28 18.61
N GLU A 534 -1.91 17.93 17.43
CA GLU A 534 -1.66 18.89 16.35
C GLU A 534 -2.95 19.47 15.75
N LEU A 535 -4.07 18.74 15.82
CA LEU A 535 -5.39 19.23 15.39
C LEU A 535 -5.78 20.52 16.12
N ARG A 536 -5.21 20.88 17.27
CA ARG A 536 -5.53 22.15 17.96
C ARG A 536 -4.77 23.36 17.40
N ARG A 537 -3.64 23.17 16.71
CA ARG A 537 -2.70 24.25 16.37
C ARG A 537 -2.80 24.75 14.92
N ARG A 538 -3.25 23.91 14.00
CA ARG A 538 -3.26 24.19 12.55
C ARG A 538 -4.59 24.80 12.10
N SER A 539 -4.61 25.42 10.92
CA SER A 539 -5.85 25.81 10.24
C SER A 539 -6.76 24.58 10.06
N ILE A 540 -8.09 24.76 10.08
CA ILE A 540 -9.05 23.65 10.02
C ILE A 540 -8.88 22.83 8.73
N ARG A 541 -8.75 23.50 7.58
CA ARG A 541 -8.60 22.84 6.27
C ARG A 541 -7.32 22.01 6.16
N ASP A 542 -6.21 22.52 6.68
CA ASP A 542 -4.93 21.81 6.67
C ASP A 542 -4.93 20.65 7.67
N ALA A 543 -5.51 20.87 8.86
CA ALA A 543 -5.67 19.87 9.89
C ALA A 543 -6.52 18.69 9.38
N GLU A 544 -7.67 18.97 8.76
CA GLU A 544 -8.57 17.97 8.18
C GLU A 544 -7.87 17.14 7.10
N THR A 545 -7.18 17.81 6.17
CA THR A 545 -6.50 17.13 5.04
C THR A 545 -5.37 16.23 5.52
N ARG A 546 -4.53 16.71 6.45
CA ARG A 546 -3.42 15.92 6.99
C ARG A 546 -3.90 14.78 7.87
N PHE A 547 -4.81 15.05 8.80
CA PHE A 547 -5.34 14.04 9.71
C PHE A 547 -6.05 12.92 8.96
N SER A 548 -6.93 13.25 8.01
CA SER A 548 -7.61 12.24 7.21
C SER A 548 -6.62 11.39 6.41
N GLY A 549 -5.56 12.01 5.86
CA GLY A 549 -4.50 11.30 5.13
C GLY A 549 -3.68 10.36 6.01
N HIS A 550 -3.21 10.84 7.17
CA HIS A 550 -2.45 10.03 8.11
C HIS A 550 -3.29 8.88 8.69
N MET A 551 -4.55 9.14 9.03
CA MET A 551 -5.43 8.10 9.56
C MET A 551 -5.84 7.09 8.50
N ALA A 552 -6.06 7.51 7.25
CA ALA A 552 -6.22 6.61 6.12
C ALA A 552 -5.04 5.64 6.06
N ASP A 553 -3.84 6.18 5.94
CA ASP A 553 -2.62 5.38 5.82
C ASP A 553 -2.44 4.40 6.98
N ARG A 554 -2.65 4.85 8.21
CA ARG A 554 -2.49 4.04 9.42
C ARG A 554 -3.53 2.92 9.53
N LEU A 555 -4.81 3.22 9.28
CA LEU A 555 -5.87 2.22 9.32
C LEU A 555 -5.69 1.19 8.22
N LEU A 556 -5.25 1.63 7.04
CA LEU A 556 -4.92 0.76 5.94
C LEU A 556 -3.71 -0.14 6.26
N HIS A 557 -2.66 0.42 6.86
CA HIS A 557 -1.49 -0.35 7.29
C HIS A 557 -1.84 -1.36 8.40
N LEU A 558 -2.73 -0.98 9.33
CA LEU A 558 -3.26 -1.86 10.36
C LEU A 558 -4.09 -3.01 9.75
N ALA A 559 -4.98 -2.70 8.81
CA ALA A 559 -5.82 -3.70 8.15
C ALA A 559 -4.99 -4.74 7.39
N GLN A 560 -3.86 -4.35 6.81
CA GLN A 560 -2.96 -5.24 6.06
C GLN A 560 -2.09 -6.14 6.95
N HIS A 561 -1.83 -5.78 8.22
CA HIS A 561 -0.92 -6.53 9.09
C HIS A 561 -1.62 -7.44 10.10
N ASP A 562 -2.95 -7.43 10.14
CA ASP A 562 -3.74 -8.18 11.15
C ASP A 562 -3.71 -9.70 10.92
N ASP A 563 -3.56 -10.17 9.66
CA ASP A 563 -3.52 -11.61 9.33
C ASP A 563 -2.26 -12.33 9.84
N MET A 564 -1.20 -11.59 10.21
CA MET A 564 0.03 -12.17 10.79
C MET A 564 0.09 -12.05 12.31
N LEU A 565 -0.92 -11.45 12.94
CA LEU A 565 -0.92 -11.15 14.36
C LEU A 565 -1.98 -12.02 15.07
N PRO A 566 -1.66 -12.67 16.20
CA PRO A 566 -2.62 -13.42 17.00
C PRO A 566 -3.84 -12.57 17.39
N GLU A 567 -4.99 -13.19 17.67
CA GLU A 567 -6.26 -12.53 18.05
C GLU A 567 -6.12 -11.44 19.14
N GLU A 568 -5.08 -11.55 19.98
CA GLU A 568 -4.65 -10.57 21.00
C GLU A 568 -4.32 -9.14 20.46
N GLN A 569 -4.23 -8.92 19.15
CA GLN A 569 -3.88 -7.61 18.54
C GLN A 569 -5.04 -6.91 17.82
N ARG A 570 -6.24 -7.51 17.76
CA ARG A 570 -7.48 -6.93 17.20
C ARG A 570 -7.80 -5.52 17.74
N HIS A 571 -7.35 -5.23 18.94
CA HIS A 571 -7.60 -3.97 19.62
C HIS A 571 -6.89 -2.75 19.02
N LEU A 572 -5.84 -2.94 18.20
CA LEU A 572 -5.16 -1.83 17.51
C LEU A 572 -6.03 -1.19 16.46
N PHE A 573 -6.89 -1.99 15.83
CA PHE A 573 -7.83 -1.49 14.86
C PHE A 573 -8.92 -0.64 15.52
N ILE A 574 -9.47 -1.13 16.65
CA ILE A 574 -10.41 -0.37 17.49
C ILE A 574 -9.77 0.95 17.92
N LEU A 575 -8.53 0.93 18.40
CA LEU A 575 -7.78 2.14 18.75
C LEU A 575 -7.68 3.13 17.57
N GLY A 576 -7.39 2.63 16.36
CA GLY A 576 -7.33 3.45 15.16
C GLY A 576 -8.67 4.09 14.81
N LEU A 577 -9.77 3.33 14.89
CA LEU A 577 -11.13 3.85 14.63
C LEU A 577 -11.57 4.85 15.70
N THR A 578 -11.33 4.57 16.99
CA THR A 578 -11.62 5.51 18.08
C THR A 578 -10.83 6.79 17.92
N GLY A 579 -9.55 6.70 17.52
CA GLY A 579 -8.73 7.88 17.21
C GLY A 579 -9.28 8.68 16.02
N LEU A 580 -9.80 7.99 14.99
CA LEU A 580 -10.42 8.63 13.84
C LEU A 580 -11.74 9.33 14.19
N ASP A 581 -12.61 8.68 14.98
CA ASP A 581 -13.86 9.29 15.48
C ASP A 581 -13.56 10.51 16.36
N LEU A 582 -12.63 10.37 17.31
CA LEU A 582 -12.23 11.47 18.19
C LEU A 582 -11.65 12.66 17.41
N GLY A 583 -10.76 12.42 16.44
CA GLY A 583 -10.22 13.49 15.62
C GLY A 583 -11.26 14.13 14.69
N THR A 584 -12.21 13.34 14.18
CA THR A 584 -13.34 13.87 13.40
C THR A 584 -14.26 14.74 14.26
N ALA A 585 -14.55 14.30 15.49
CA ALA A 585 -15.33 15.08 16.45
C ALA A 585 -14.61 16.37 16.86
N THR A 586 -13.29 16.29 17.10
CA THR A 586 -12.43 17.46 17.38
C THR A 586 -12.50 18.48 16.24
N LEU A 587 -12.38 18.04 14.99
CA LEU A 587 -12.50 18.94 13.82
C LEU A 587 -13.88 19.59 13.72
N ARG A 588 -14.96 18.87 14.04
CA ARG A 588 -16.33 19.42 14.03
C ARG A 588 -16.56 20.43 15.16
N LEU A 589 -16.01 20.18 16.35
CA LEU A 589 -16.04 21.13 17.46
C LEU A 589 -15.32 22.42 17.07
N ARG A 590 -14.13 22.30 16.48
CA ARG A 590 -13.37 23.44 15.95
C ARG A 590 -14.12 24.25 14.90
N ASP A 591 -14.70 23.58 13.91
CA ASP A 591 -15.48 24.23 12.85
C ASP A 591 -16.65 25.06 13.37
N ARG A 592 -17.20 24.69 14.54
CA ARG A 592 -18.33 25.39 15.15
C ARG A 592 -17.95 26.44 16.18
N LEU A 593 -16.82 26.26 16.88
CA LEU A 593 -16.49 27.02 18.10
C LEU A 593 -15.15 27.76 18.06
N ASP A 594 -14.29 27.55 17.05
CA ASP A 594 -13.02 28.31 16.92
C ASP A 594 -13.29 29.81 16.76
N ASP A 595 -14.32 30.17 15.98
CA ASP A 595 -14.73 31.56 15.70
C ASP A 595 -15.86 32.04 16.64
N ALA A 596 -16.04 31.40 17.80
CA ALA A 596 -17.07 31.81 18.75
C ALA A 596 -16.86 33.27 19.19
N PRO A 597 -17.93 34.09 19.27
CA PRO A 597 -17.83 35.53 19.50
C PRO A 597 -17.24 35.88 20.87
N HIS A 598 -17.47 35.05 21.89
CA HIS A 598 -17.02 35.32 23.26
C HIS A 598 -15.67 34.61 23.59
N PRO A 599 -14.69 35.31 24.18
CA PRO A 599 -13.39 34.74 24.52
C PRO A 599 -13.45 33.58 25.53
N LEU A 600 -14.39 33.61 26.48
CA LEU A 600 -14.56 32.50 27.45
C LEU A 600 -15.02 31.20 26.78
N ILE A 601 -15.89 31.28 25.75
CA ILE A 601 -16.31 30.10 24.98
C ILE A 601 -15.10 29.50 24.25
N ARG A 602 -14.25 30.35 23.66
CA ARG A 602 -13.02 29.91 22.99
C ARG A 602 -12.04 29.24 23.96
N GLN A 603 -11.88 29.76 25.17
CA GLN A 603 -11.02 29.16 26.19
C GLN A 603 -11.57 27.81 26.68
N ALA A 604 -12.85 27.74 27.02
CA ALA A 604 -13.49 26.49 27.46
C ALA A 604 -13.44 25.42 26.36
N HIS A 605 -13.68 25.81 25.10
CA HIS A 605 -13.54 24.92 23.94
C HIS A 605 -12.12 24.37 23.80
N GLN A 606 -11.09 25.22 23.92
CA GLN A 606 -9.68 24.78 23.88
C GLN A 606 -9.33 23.82 25.03
N ASN A 607 -9.94 23.98 26.20
CA ASN A 607 -9.79 23.08 27.33
C ASN A 607 -10.41 21.70 27.03
N VAL A 608 -11.61 21.65 26.46
CA VAL A 608 -12.23 20.39 26.00
C VAL A 608 -11.33 19.67 24.99
N LEU A 609 -10.83 20.38 23.97
CA LEU A 609 -9.93 19.79 22.98
C LEU A 609 -8.63 19.26 23.60
N ARG A 610 -8.14 19.91 24.67
CA ARG A 610 -6.98 19.44 25.43
C ARG A 610 -7.31 18.17 26.22
N ALA A 611 -8.41 18.17 26.95
CA ALA A 611 -8.87 17.04 27.75
C ALA A 611 -9.10 15.80 26.88
N LEU A 612 -9.73 15.95 25.72
CA LEU A 612 -9.95 14.87 24.76
C LEU A 612 -8.63 14.28 24.22
N ALA A 613 -7.65 15.13 23.89
CA ALA A 613 -6.36 14.66 23.38
C ALA A 613 -5.54 13.90 24.45
N VAL A 614 -5.54 14.40 25.69
CA VAL A 614 -4.91 13.74 26.83
C VAL A 614 -5.63 12.44 27.18
N GLY A 615 -6.96 12.47 27.26
CA GLY A 615 -7.79 11.30 27.53
C GLY A 615 -7.58 10.18 26.52
N PHE A 616 -7.40 10.49 25.24
CA PHE A 616 -7.03 9.49 24.23
C PHE A 616 -5.68 8.84 24.50
N GLN A 617 -4.68 9.62 24.88
CA GLN A 617 -3.35 9.10 25.19
C GLN A 617 -3.41 8.17 26.41
N ASP A 618 -4.12 8.58 27.45
CA ASP A 618 -4.31 7.78 28.68
C ASP A 618 -5.04 6.47 28.36
N SER A 619 -6.18 6.54 27.66
CA SER A 619 -6.94 5.37 27.23
C SER A 619 -6.13 4.42 26.35
N ALA A 620 -5.33 4.94 25.42
CA ALA A 620 -4.48 4.12 24.57
C ALA A 620 -3.37 3.37 25.35
N THR A 621 -2.96 3.92 26.49
CA THR A 621 -2.03 3.28 27.43
C THR A 621 -2.70 2.33 28.43
N GLY A 622 -4.04 2.34 28.52
CA GLY A 622 -4.82 1.52 29.44
C GLY A 622 -5.23 2.22 30.74
N HIS A 623 -5.12 3.54 30.81
CA HIS A 623 -5.58 4.34 31.95
C HIS A 623 -6.91 5.02 31.61
N PRO A 624 -7.85 5.13 32.56
CA PRO A 624 -9.12 5.82 32.31
C PRO A 624 -8.88 7.31 32.02
N PRO A 625 -9.67 7.92 31.11
CA PRO A 625 -9.55 9.35 30.82
C PRO A 625 -9.95 10.20 32.02
N GLN A 626 -9.32 11.37 32.21
CA GLN A 626 -9.62 12.29 33.31
C GLN A 626 -9.94 13.70 32.78
N GLY A 627 -10.85 14.41 33.48
CA GLY A 627 -11.13 15.82 33.25
C GLY A 627 -11.97 16.17 32.01
N ILE A 628 -12.44 15.18 31.25
CA ILE A 628 -13.30 15.42 30.05
C ILE A 628 -14.64 16.02 30.47
N ARG A 629 -15.31 15.42 31.47
CA ARG A 629 -16.61 15.87 31.97
C ARG A 629 -16.56 17.27 32.59
N GLU A 630 -15.50 17.57 33.35
CA GLU A 630 -15.30 18.91 33.93
C GLU A 630 -15.10 19.96 32.84
N ALA A 631 -14.26 19.66 31.84
CA ALA A 631 -14.07 20.56 30.70
C ALA A 631 -15.37 20.75 29.89
N GLY A 632 -16.16 19.68 29.73
CA GLY A 632 -17.47 19.72 29.07
C GLY A 632 -18.45 20.65 29.78
N LYS A 633 -18.61 20.51 31.10
CA LYS A 633 -19.46 21.39 31.91
C LYS A 633 -19.02 22.85 31.83
N GLN A 634 -17.71 23.13 31.88
CA GLN A 634 -17.20 24.50 31.72
C GLN A 634 -17.55 25.11 30.36
N LEU A 635 -17.55 24.31 29.29
CA LEU A 635 -17.96 24.77 27.97
C LEU A 635 -19.47 25.03 27.92
N GLU A 636 -20.28 24.16 28.51
CA GLU A 636 -21.73 24.33 28.61
C GLU A 636 -22.09 25.59 29.41
N ASP A 637 -21.47 25.82 30.57
CA ASP A 637 -21.69 27.01 31.40
C ASP A 637 -21.29 28.29 30.66
N ALA A 638 -20.15 28.26 29.95
CA ALA A 638 -19.69 29.39 29.15
C ALA A 638 -20.65 29.71 27.99
N ILE A 639 -21.18 28.68 27.31
CA ILE A 639 -22.17 28.83 26.24
C ILE A 639 -23.50 29.33 26.82
N ALA A 640 -23.91 28.81 27.99
CA ALA A 640 -25.14 29.20 28.66
C ALA A 640 -25.16 30.68 29.03
N THR A 641 -24.01 31.16 29.52
CA THR A 641 -23.89 32.51 30.06
C THR A 641 -23.59 33.56 28.97
N HIS A 642 -22.82 33.21 27.93
CA HIS A 642 -22.28 34.19 26.97
C HIS A 642 -22.57 33.87 25.49
N GLY A 643 -23.30 32.80 25.19
CA GLY A 643 -23.48 32.30 23.82
C GLY A 643 -24.92 32.39 23.32
N ASP A 644 -25.10 32.96 22.13
CA ASP A 644 -26.34 32.90 21.35
C ASP A 644 -26.43 31.59 20.54
N ILE A 645 -26.12 30.46 21.19
CA ILE A 645 -26.20 29.13 20.56
C ILE A 645 -27.60 28.55 20.90
N PRO A 646 -28.42 28.22 19.89
CA PRO A 646 -29.75 27.63 20.08
C PRO A 646 -29.73 26.42 21.02
N ALA A 647 -30.77 26.28 21.85
CA ALA A 647 -30.88 25.22 22.85
C ALA A 647 -30.65 23.81 22.26
N ASP A 648 -31.15 23.53 21.05
CA ASP A 648 -30.98 22.24 20.38
C ASP A 648 -29.51 21.91 20.05
N ARG A 649 -28.69 22.92 19.77
CA ARG A 649 -27.26 22.71 19.51
C ARG A 649 -26.48 22.45 20.79
N ARG A 650 -26.97 22.90 21.95
CA ARG A 650 -26.37 22.63 23.27
C ARG A 650 -26.53 21.17 23.64
N VAL A 651 -27.75 20.62 23.52
CA VAL A 651 -28.03 19.20 23.78
C VAL A 651 -27.20 18.27 22.88
N LEU A 652 -26.97 18.64 21.62
CA LEU A 652 -26.11 17.89 20.71
C LEU A 652 -24.61 17.93 21.07
N LEU A 653 -24.15 19.00 21.73
CA LEU A 653 -22.78 19.12 22.21
C LEU A 653 -22.58 18.27 23.47
N GLU A 654 -23.53 18.32 24.41
CA GLU A 654 -23.54 17.49 25.62
C GLU A 654 -23.49 16.00 25.25
N GLY A 655 -24.42 15.54 24.41
CA GLY A 655 -24.45 14.14 23.96
C GLY A 655 -23.23 13.72 23.13
N LEU A 656 -22.52 14.67 22.49
CA LEU A 656 -21.26 14.38 21.81
C LEU A 656 -20.13 14.16 22.81
N ILE A 657 -20.00 15.03 23.83
CA ILE A 657 -18.94 14.95 24.85
C ILE A 657 -19.14 13.69 25.69
N GLU A 658 -20.36 13.41 26.15
CA GLU A 658 -20.69 12.21 26.90
C GLU A 658 -20.33 10.94 26.10
N ARG A 659 -20.72 10.87 24.82
CA ARG A 659 -20.36 9.74 23.95
C ARG A 659 -18.84 9.57 23.81
N LEU A 660 -18.08 10.65 23.65
CA LEU A 660 -16.62 10.57 23.49
C LEU A 660 -15.93 10.08 24.77
N GLU A 661 -16.42 10.49 25.94
CA GLU A 661 -15.93 10.00 27.23
C GLU A 661 -16.14 8.48 27.34
N LEU A 662 -17.36 8.00 27.09
CA LEU A 662 -17.68 6.56 27.10
C LEU A 662 -16.81 5.75 26.12
N SER A 663 -16.61 6.26 24.90
CA SER A 663 -15.72 5.62 23.92
C SER A 663 -14.27 5.52 24.40
N LEU A 664 -13.77 6.52 25.14
CA LEU A 664 -12.42 6.54 25.70
C LEU A 664 -12.29 5.64 26.93
N GLU A 665 -13.31 5.56 27.78
CA GLU A 665 -13.35 4.61 28.90
C GLU A 665 -13.32 3.17 28.41
N ARG A 666 -14.16 2.83 27.42
CA ARG A 666 -14.15 1.50 26.80
C ARG A 666 -12.78 1.17 26.21
N LEU A 667 -12.17 2.13 25.51
CA LEU A 667 -10.82 1.95 24.98
C LEU A 667 -9.82 1.68 26.11
N ALA A 668 -9.90 2.40 27.23
CA ALA A 668 -9.04 2.17 28.38
C ALA A 668 -9.20 0.75 28.94
N CYS A 669 -10.43 0.27 29.13
CA CYS A 669 -10.71 -1.10 29.59
C CYS A 669 -10.11 -2.15 28.66
N ILE A 670 -10.38 -2.05 27.35
CA ILE A 670 -9.82 -2.96 26.34
C ILE A 670 -8.29 -2.93 26.34
N MET A 671 -7.69 -1.75 26.59
CA MET A 671 -6.24 -1.58 26.66
C MET A 671 -5.66 -2.03 28.02
N ALA A 672 -6.46 -2.12 29.09
CA ALA A 672 -6.05 -2.51 30.44
C ALA A 672 -6.12 -4.02 30.68
N GLU A 673 -7.11 -4.72 30.10
CA GLU A 673 -7.29 -6.19 30.17
C GLU A 673 -6.17 -7.01 29.49
N ARG A 674 -5.09 -6.34 29.07
CA ARG A 674 -3.92 -6.99 28.50
C ARG A 674 -3.26 -7.91 29.54
N PRO A 675 -2.89 -9.15 29.20
CA PRO A 675 -1.98 -9.91 30.04
C PRO A 675 -0.62 -9.18 30.08
N GLN A 676 -0.35 -8.46 31.17
CA GLN A 676 1.00 -8.02 31.48
C GLN A 676 1.83 -9.26 31.76
N ARG A 677 2.54 -9.76 30.74
CA ARG A 677 3.49 -10.85 30.94
C ARG A 677 4.58 -10.33 31.89
N LYS A 678 4.57 -10.82 33.13
CA LYS A 678 5.56 -10.50 34.18
C LYS A 678 6.97 -10.52 33.57
N PRO A 679 7.86 -9.58 33.93
CA PRO A 679 9.26 -9.65 33.50
C PRO A 679 9.79 -11.04 33.89
N LYS A 680 10.40 -11.75 32.93
CA LYS A 680 11.07 -13.02 33.21
C LYS A 680 12.09 -12.74 34.31
N LEU A 681 11.83 -13.22 35.53
CA LEU A 681 12.86 -13.35 36.54
C LEU A 681 14.00 -14.18 35.92
N PRO A 682 15.27 -13.78 36.11
CA PRO A 682 16.39 -14.59 35.63
C PRO A 682 16.28 -15.98 36.27
N ALA A 683 16.34 -17.01 35.44
CA ALA A 683 16.28 -18.40 35.86
C ALA A 683 17.38 -18.66 36.89
N LYS A 684 17.00 -18.95 38.13
CA LYS A 684 17.93 -19.54 39.10
C LYS A 684 18.30 -20.93 38.58
N HIS A 685 19.59 -21.15 38.39
CA HIS A 685 20.18 -22.46 38.13
C HIS A 685 19.68 -23.49 39.16
N PHE A 686 18.98 -24.52 38.70
CA PHE A 686 18.88 -25.78 39.41
C PHE A 686 20.17 -26.56 39.18
N ALA A 687 20.99 -26.68 40.23
CA ALA A 687 22.09 -27.62 40.28
C ALA A 687 21.57 -28.95 40.84
N GLN A 688 21.72 -29.99 40.02
CA GLN A 688 21.99 -31.40 40.33
C GLN A 688 21.61 -31.94 41.73
N GLU A 689 20.60 -32.81 41.75
CA GLU A 689 20.60 -34.01 42.58
C GLU A 689 20.43 -35.23 41.65
N VAL A 690 21.52 -35.97 41.45
CA VAL A 690 21.50 -37.36 40.99
C VAL A 690 21.89 -38.19 42.20
N LYS A 691 20.90 -38.88 42.79
CA LYS A 691 21.08 -40.04 43.64
C LYS A 691 19.85 -40.94 43.52
N ASP A 692 20.14 -42.22 43.28
CA ASP A 692 19.33 -43.41 43.55
C ASP A 692 18.06 -43.62 42.70
N HIS A 693 18.20 -44.27 41.54
CA HIS A 693 17.77 -45.67 41.33
C HIS A 693 18.03 -46.18 39.90
#